data_AF-A0AA44JEI7-F1
#
_entry.id   AF-A0AA44JEI7-F1
#
_cell.length_a   1.000
_cell.length_b   1.000
_cell.length_c   1.000
_cell.angle_alpha   90.00
_cell.angle_beta   90.00
_cell.angle_gamma   90.00
#
_symmetry.space_group_name_H-M   'P 1'
#
loop_
_entity.id
_entity.type
_entity.pdbx_description
1 polymer ?
#
loop_
_entity_poly.entity_id
_entity_poly.type
_entity_poly.pdbx_seq_one_letter_code
_entity_poly.pdbx_strand_id
1 'polypeptide(L)'
;MAWRIGVDSGGTFTDVCLFEDETGEVVIWKVSSTPDDPSRGITQGVADGIERVGIKAEDVSYVGHGTTVATNALIQGRGAKTGLLTTGGFRDLLEIGRQKRPDLYDLQADKPELLVERHLRFGIEERVLATGTVETPLDETALREAVRALKADGVKAVAVNFLYSFMHAEHEKIAARILEDEFPEAFHSLSHRIAPEFREFERLSTTVVNAYLGPVMQGYVKSLSGKLTDLGITVAPQLTQSNGGVIGFDTAAEMPVRTVLSGPSTGVVAAQAVGRMTGIDNLITFDMGGTSSDVALLADGQCRVVNESVVHGYPIKAPMLDIHTVGAGGGSIAYIDSGNHLKVGPRSAGANPGPACYGLGNDEPTVTDANVVLQTQNPEYLLNGRMKIDRSLSVKAVERLAEKLNMGVLETANGILDIVTANMAKAIRVISVQRGHDPRDYALVAFGGAGPVHAVRLARELGMKRIVVPKTPGVLCALGLLMTDLRTDFSATVLHRLDQVASGTISTLYDGLSAQANAWFEREKIAPAARVVTRTVDCRYAGQNYEIAVALPEGPITEETFRLVKERFEQAHRQLYGFIAEGEPVQLVTYRLVASGVVEKAAFKAREMEGEDSSAAISGKRDVWMAEAGGFTAATLYNRDLLKPGNVVAGPAIIDQMDSTTVLPPGYVATVDAYLNLIVEGK
;
A
#
# COMPACT_ATOMS: atom_id res chain seq x y z
N MET A 1 -30.31 2.53 10.97
CA MET A 1 -29.20 3.39 10.55
C MET A 1 -27.91 2.80 11.09
N ALA A 2 -27.22 2.07 10.23
CA ALA A 2 -25.91 1.50 10.54
C ALA A 2 -24.86 2.35 9.83
N TRP A 3 -23.89 2.85 10.57
CA TRP A 3 -22.81 3.67 10.04
C TRP A 3 -21.50 2.90 10.03
N ARG A 4 -20.72 3.11 8.98
CA ARG A 4 -19.39 2.54 8.84
C ARG A 4 -18.36 3.64 8.89
N ILE A 5 -17.23 3.38 9.52
CA ILE A 5 -16.15 4.35 9.65
C ILE A 5 -14.86 3.75 9.10
N GLY A 6 -14.30 4.42 8.09
CA GLY A 6 -12.97 4.15 7.56
C GLY A 6 -12.02 5.25 8.00
N VAL A 7 -10.87 4.90 8.57
CA VAL A 7 -9.87 5.88 8.99
C VAL A 7 -8.50 5.52 8.42
N ASP A 8 -7.92 6.43 7.63
CA ASP A 8 -6.55 6.29 7.16
C ASP A 8 -5.64 7.33 7.82
N SER A 9 -4.55 6.88 8.44
CA SER A 9 -3.62 7.74 9.17
C SER A 9 -2.33 7.92 8.38
N GLY A 10 -2.25 9.06 7.69
CA GLY A 10 -1.08 9.50 6.93
C GLY A 10 -0.12 10.36 7.75
N GLY A 11 0.98 10.79 7.10
CA GLY A 11 2.01 11.63 7.74
C GLY A 11 1.62 13.10 7.96
N THR A 12 0.56 13.59 7.30
CA THR A 12 0.11 15.00 7.38
C THR A 12 -1.28 15.12 8.02
N PHE A 13 -2.24 14.35 7.51
CA PHE A 13 -3.61 14.33 8.00
C PHE A 13 -4.05 12.90 8.27
N THR A 14 -4.99 12.77 9.22
CA THR A 14 -5.81 11.58 9.39
C THR A 14 -7.13 11.82 8.68
N ASP A 15 -7.43 10.95 7.72
CA ASP A 15 -8.60 11.02 6.87
C ASP A 15 -9.68 10.08 7.41
N VAL A 16 -10.88 10.62 7.62
CA VAL A 16 -12.02 9.89 8.18
C VAL A 16 -13.17 9.91 7.17
N CYS A 17 -13.71 8.73 6.89
CA CYS A 17 -14.86 8.53 6.02
C CYS A 17 -15.96 7.83 6.81
N LEU A 18 -17.13 8.47 6.91
CA LEU A 18 -18.35 7.89 7.45
C LEU A 18 -19.28 7.55 6.27
N PHE A 19 -19.85 6.35 6.29
CA PHE A 19 -20.78 5.87 5.29
C PHE A 19 -22.06 5.36 5.95
N GLU A 20 -23.21 5.81 5.47
CA GLU A 20 -24.52 5.35 5.93
C GLU A 20 -25.09 4.30 4.98
N ASP A 21 -25.42 3.12 5.49
CA ASP A 21 -25.73 1.94 4.67
C ASP A 21 -27.04 2.05 3.86
N GLU A 22 -28.06 2.75 4.34
CA GLU A 22 -29.38 2.81 3.69
C GLU A 22 -29.43 3.85 2.55
N THR A 23 -28.88 5.04 2.80
CA THR A 23 -28.88 6.21 1.94
C THR A 23 -27.67 6.23 0.99
N GLY A 24 -26.56 5.58 1.37
CA GLY A 24 -25.28 5.69 0.69
C GLY A 24 -24.63 7.06 0.87
N GLU A 25 -25.00 7.81 1.91
CA GLU A 25 -24.40 9.09 2.25
C GLU A 25 -22.94 8.88 2.68
N VAL A 26 -22.04 9.71 2.13
CA VAL A 26 -20.63 9.76 2.49
C VAL A 26 -20.36 11.10 3.15
N VAL A 27 -19.88 11.06 4.38
CA VAL A 27 -19.41 12.24 5.12
C VAL A 27 -17.91 12.08 5.37
N ILE A 28 -17.15 13.12 5.02
CA ILE A 28 -15.69 13.10 5.12
C ILE A 28 -15.22 14.12 6.16
N TRP A 29 -14.19 13.76 6.91
CA TRP A 29 -13.55 14.62 7.87
C TRP A 29 -12.04 14.47 7.81
N LYS A 30 -11.34 15.56 8.14
CA LYS A 30 -9.88 15.59 8.21
C LYS A 30 -9.46 16.27 9.49
N VAL A 31 -8.53 15.62 10.19
CA VAL A 31 -7.86 16.15 11.37
C VAL A 31 -6.35 16.05 11.18
N SER A 32 -5.58 16.89 11.87
CA SER A 32 -4.13 16.81 11.81
C SER A 32 -3.63 15.48 12.41
N SER A 33 -2.66 14.86 11.75
CA SER A 33 -2.00 13.67 12.32
C SER A 33 -1.25 14.02 13.61
N THR A 34 -1.16 13.07 14.53
CA THR A 34 -0.39 13.16 15.78
C THR A 34 0.76 12.15 15.73
N PRO A 35 1.93 12.48 15.13
CA PRO A 35 2.99 11.49 14.86
C PRO A 35 3.58 10.82 16.11
N ASP A 36 3.52 11.51 17.26
CA ASP A 36 3.95 11.01 18.57
C ASP A 36 3.01 9.91 19.12
N ASP A 37 1.72 10.02 18.83
CA ASP A 37 0.71 9.03 19.17
C ASP A 37 -0.45 9.10 18.15
N PRO A 38 -0.39 8.33 17.04
CA PRO A 38 -1.40 8.41 15.98
C PRO A 38 -2.83 8.08 16.44
N SER A 39 -2.96 7.31 17.53
CA SER A 39 -4.27 6.94 18.05
C SER A 39 -5.07 8.15 18.56
N ARG A 40 -4.41 9.24 18.99
CA ARG A 40 -5.10 10.49 19.36
C ARG A 40 -5.82 11.13 18.16
N GLY A 41 -5.12 11.32 17.05
CA GLY A 41 -5.71 11.87 15.83
C GLY A 41 -6.86 10.99 15.30
N ILE A 42 -6.69 9.67 15.34
CA ILE A 42 -7.74 8.72 14.94
C ILE A 42 -8.99 8.85 15.83
N THR A 43 -8.82 8.74 17.14
CA THR A 43 -9.95 8.82 18.09
C THR A 43 -10.65 10.18 18.00
N GLN A 44 -9.91 11.28 17.87
CA GLN A 44 -10.50 12.62 17.66
C GLN A 44 -11.30 12.66 16.37
N GLY A 45 -10.73 12.19 15.26
CA GLY A 45 -11.41 12.19 13.96
C GLY A 45 -12.68 11.35 13.96
N VAL A 46 -12.68 10.20 14.65
CA VAL A 46 -13.88 9.36 14.83
C VAL A 46 -14.94 10.09 15.67
N ALA A 47 -14.55 10.69 16.79
CA ALA A 47 -15.46 11.43 17.67
C ALA A 47 -16.11 12.63 16.94
N ASP A 48 -15.29 13.45 16.27
CA ASP A 48 -15.77 14.58 15.46
C ASP A 48 -16.73 14.11 14.37
N GLY A 49 -16.41 13.00 13.71
CA GLY A 49 -17.23 12.41 12.67
C GLY A 49 -18.62 12.00 13.17
N ILE A 50 -18.67 11.30 14.30
CA ILE A 50 -19.91 10.87 14.97
C ILE A 50 -20.76 12.08 15.38
N GLU A 51 -20.14 13.10 15.99
CA GLU A 51 -20.82 14.34 16.38
C GLU A 51 -21.40 15.05 15.14
N ARG A 52 -20.61 15.11 14.05
CA ARG A 52 -20.99 15.80 12.81
C ARG A 52 -22.24 15.23 12.16
N VAL A 53 -22.38 13.90 12.17
CA VAL A 53 -23.55 13.20 11.60
C VAL A 53 -24.68 13.04 12.62
N GLY A 54 -24.44 13.37 13.90
CA GLY A 54 -25.46 13.37 14.93
C GLY A 54 -25.92 11.98 15.38
N ILE A 55 -25.03 10.98 15.31
CA ILE A 55 -25.32 9.60 15.70
C ILE A 55 -24.68 9.26 17.04
N LYS A 56 -24.98 8.08 17.58
CA LYS A 56 -24.27 7.53 18.73
C LYS A 56 -23.23 6.51 18.28
N ALA A 57 -22.23 6.27 19.13
CA ALA A 57 -21.21 5.25 18.88
C ALA A 57 -21.81 3.82 18.72
N GLU A 58 -22.97 3.55 19.34
CA GLU A 58 -23.70 2.28 19.20
C GLU A 58 -24.29 2.05 17.80
N ASP A 59 -24.45 3.11 16.99
CA ASP A 59 -24.95 3.03 15.62
C ASP A 59 -23.85 2.63 14.62
N VAL A 60 -22.60 2.50 15.08
CA VAL A 60 -21.45 2.13 14.24
C VAL A 60 -21.36 0.61 14.09
N SER A 61 -21.53 0.11 12.86
CA SER A 61 -21.53 -1.32 12.53
C SER A 61 -20.16 -1.85 12.07
N TYR A 62 -19.26 -0.96 11.65
CA TYR A 62 -17.94 -1.31 11.14
C TYR A 62 -16.92 -0.20 11.36
N VAL A 63 -15.70 -0.59 11.76
CA VAL A 63 -14.55 0.31 11.83
C VAL A 63 -13.36 -0.33 11.12
N GLY A 64 -12.94 0.27 10.00
CA GLY A 64 -11.73 -0.09 9.27
C GLY A 64 -10.65 0.95 9.47
N HIS A 65 -9.39 0.52 9.57
CA HIS A 65 -8.27 1.40 9.83
C HIS A 65 -7.02 1.08 8.97
N GLY A 66 -6.52 2.10 8.28
CA GLY A 66 -5.23 2.11 7.57
C GLY A 66 -4.17 2.84 8.40
N THR A 67 -2.99 2.25 8.54
CA THR A 67 -1.90 2.82 9.35
C THR A 67 -0.55 2.72 8.69
N THR A 68 0.31 3.70 8.97
CA THR A 68 1.71 3.72 8.57
C THR A 68 2.66 3.42 9.74
N VAL A 69 2.16 3.07 10.92
CA VAL A 69 2.96 2.84 12.13
C VAL A 69 4.06 1.80 11.93
N ALA A 70 3.73 0.63 11.39
CA ALA A 70 4.69 -0.44 11.13
C ALA A 70 5.77 -0.01 10.11
N THR A 71 5.34 0.61 9.00
CA THR A 71 6.22 1.13 7.96
C THR A 71 7.19 2.18 8.51
N ASN A 72 6.67 3.16 9.27
CA ASN A 72 7.46 4.25 9.83
C ASN A 72 8.45 3.73 10.89
N ALA A 73 8.03 2.79 11.75
CA ALA A 73 8.91 2.17 12.73
C ALA A 73 10.07 1.41 12.06
N LEU A 74 9.82 0.71 10.94
CA LEU A 74 10.85 0.03 10.17
C LEU A 74 11.83 1.02 9.51
N ILE A 75 11.32 2.06 8.86
CA ILE A 75 12.13 3.08 8.18
C ILE A 75 12.97 3.90 9.17
N GLN A 76 12.41 4.24 10.33
CA GLN A 76 13.07 5.09 11.33
C GLN A 76 13.97 4.31 12.28
N GLY A 77 14.05 2.98 12.16
CA GLY A 77 14.79 2.14 13.10
C GLY A 77 14.23 2.21 14.54
N ARG A 78 12.91 2.33 14.69
CA ARG A 78 12.20 2.48 15.98
C ARG A 78 11.42 1.23 16.40
N GLY A 79 11.97 0.05 16.16
CA GLY A 79 11.41 -1.22 16.66
C GLY A 79 12.03 -1.69 17.96
N ALA A 80 11.68 -2.92 18.32
CA ALA A 80 12.11 -3.56 19.55
C ALA A 80 13.54 -4.10 19.44
N LYS A 81 14.33 -4.01 20.53
CA LYS A 81 15.60 -4.74 20.64
C LYS A 81 15.32 -6.23 20.48
N THR A 82 15.82 -6.81 19.39
CA THR A 82 15.40 -8.14 18.93
C THR A 82 16.55 -9.14 19.03
N GLY A 83 16.26 -10.35 19.46
CA GLY A 83 17.15 -11.52 19.44
C GLY A 83 16.84 -12.44 18.26
N LEU A 84 17.82 -13.23 17.84
CA LEU A 84 17.67 -14.19 16.75
C LEU A 84 18.18 -15.58 17.13
N LEU A 85 17.34 -16.58 16.92
CA LEU A 85 17.66 -18.00 17.05
C LEU A 85 17.63 -18.65 15.67
N THR A 86 18.73 -19.30 15.28
CA THR A 86 18.92 -19.93 13.97
C THR A 86 19.50 -21.33 14.09
N THR A 87 19.49 -22.08 13.00
CA THR A 87 20.27 -23.32 12.89
C THR A 87 21.76 -23.05 13.12
N GLY A 88 22.46 -23.99 13.76
CA GLY A 88 23.91 -23.94 13.98
C GLY A 88 24.67 -23.60 12.69
N GLY A 89 25.53 -22.58 12.74
CA GLY A 89 26.27 -22.06 11.58
C GLY A 89 25.55 -21.03 10.71
N PHE A 90 24.26 -20.72 10.96
CA PHE A 90 23.46 -19.80 10.14
C PHE A 90 23.20 -18.43 10.77
N ARG A 91 23.75 -18.14 11.95
CA ARG A 91 23.54 -16.87 12.66
C ARG A 91 23.96 -15.62 11.89
N ASP A 92 24.87 -15.77 10.91
CA ASP A 92 25.42 -14.67 10.09
C ASP A 92 24.66 -14.47 8.77
N LEU A 93 23.68 -15.32 8.48
CA LEU A 93 22.87 -15.24 7.26
C LEU A 93 22.18 -13.88 7.09
N LEU A 94 21.73 -13.27 8.20
CA LEU A 94 21.06 -11.96 8.18
C LEU A 94 21.98 -10.86 7.61
N GLU A 95 23.29 -10.97 7.83
CA GLU A 95 24.30 -9.97 7.44
C GLU A 95 24.93 -10.25 6.08
N ILE A 96 25.16 -11.53 5.79
CA ILE A 96 25.65 -11.99 4.49
C ILE A 96 24.59 -11.65 3.42
N GLY A 97 23.32 -11.90 3.73
CA GLY A 97 22.20 -11.76 2.80
C GLY A 97 22.40 -12.61 1.55
N ARG A 98 22.14 -12.02 0.38
CA ARG A 98 22.40 -12.65 -0.93
C ARG A 98 23.73 -12.22 -1.55
N GLN A 99 24.60 -11.53 -0.80
CA GLN A 99 25.83 -10.90 -1.32
C GLN A 99 25.59 -9.96 -2.53
N LYS A 100 24.36 -9.48 -2.69
CA LYS A 100 24.00 -8.49 -3.71
C LYS A 100 24.44 -7.11 -3.23
N ARG A 101 25.06 -6.33 -4.13
CA ARG A 101 25.30 -4.91 -3.90
C ARG A 101 23.98 -4.14 -4.00
N PRO A 102 23.68 -3.22 -3.07
CA PRO A 102 22.46 -2.39 -3.14
C PRO A 102 22.40 -1.55 -4.41
N ASP A 103 23.52 -0.91 -4.77
CA ASP A 103 23.73 -0.24 -6.04
C ASP A 103 24.89 -0.92 -6.78
N LEU A 104 24.66 -1.33 -8.02
CA LEU A 104 25.61 -2.11 -8.80
C LEU A 104 26.90 -1.32 -9.09
N TYR A 105 26.79 -0.01 -9.29
CA TYR A 105 27.90 0.84 -9.72
C TYR A 105 28.57 1.62 -8.58
N ASP A 106 27.91 1.71 -7.42
CA ASP A 106 28.53 2.25 -6.22
C ASP A 106 29.24 1.14 -5.42
N LEU A 107 30.57 1.12 -5.52
CA LEU A 107 31.42 0.19 -4.77
C LEU A 107 31.47 0.47 -3.27
N GLN A 108 31.04 1.66 -2.85
CA GLN A 108 31.04 2.13 -1.46
C GLN A 108 29.63 2.10 -0.86
N ALA A 109 28.64 1.54 -1.56
CA ALA A 109 27.27 1.45 -1.07
C ALA A 109 27.19 0.63 0.22
N ASP A 110 26.73 1.27 1.28
CA ASP A 110 26.45 0.63 2.55
C ASP A 110 25.23 -0.29 2.45
N LYS A 111 25.31 -1.44 3.13
CA LYS A 111 24.15 -2.32 3.32
C LYS A 111 23.20 -1.68 4.34
N PRO A 112 21.90 -2.03 4.29
CA PRO A 112 20.96 -1.65 5.33
C PRO A 112 21.46 -2.06 6.72
N GLU A 113 21.17 -1.24 7.72
CA GLU A 113 21.48 -1.55 9.12
C GLU A 113 20.82 -2.88 9.53
N LEU A 114 21.47 -3.65 10.41
CA LEU A 114 20.96 -4.95 10.81
C LEU A 114 20.00 -4.78 11.99
N LEU A 115 18.75 -5.24 11.83
CA LEU A 115 17.71 -5.16 12.88
C LEU A 115 18.01 -5.99 14.15
N VAL A 116 19.00 -6.88 14.08
CA VAL A 116 19.47 -7.69 15.21
C VAL A 116 20.98 -7.58 15.27
N GLU A 117 21.53 -7.06 16.36
CA GLU A 117 22.98 -6.99 16.56
C GLU A 117 23.61 -8.38 16.64
N ARG A 118 24.87 -8.51 16.22
CA ARG A 118 25.52 -9.82 16.05
C ARG A 118 25.59 -10.65 17.33
N HIS A 119 25.83 -10.03 18.49
CA HIS A 119 25.92 -10.73 19.78
C HIS A 119 24.55 -11.24 20.28
N LEU A 120 23.46 -10.80 19.68
CA LEU A 120 22.08 -11.25 19.94
C LEU A 120 21.63 -12.37 18.99
N ARG A 121 22.53 -12.91 18.17
CA ARG A 121 22.25 -13.99 17.20
C ARG A 121 22.90 -15.28 17.68
N PHE A 122 22.06 -16.25 18.04
CA PHE A 122 22.50 -17.58 18.49
C PHE A 122 22.19 -18.63 17.42
N GLY A 123 23.16 -19.50 17.17
CA GLY A 123 22.98 -20.71 16.38
C GLY A 123 22.77 -21.88 17.33
N ILE A 124 21.67 -22.61 17.19
CA ILE A 124 21.32 -23.76 17.99
C ILE A 124 21.63 -25.02 17.20
N GLU A 125 22.27 -26.00 17.83
CA GLU A 125 22.54 -27.29 17.19
C GLU A 125 21.23 -28.02 16.92
N GLU A 126 20.86 -28.04 15.65
CA GLU A 126 19.71 -28.75 15.07
C GLU A 126 19.94 -28.84 13.56
N ARG A 127 19.34 -29.83 12.88
CA ARG A 127 19.40 -29.89 11.42
C ARG A 127 18.22 -30.65 10.84
N VAL A 128 17.49 -29.99 9.95
CA VAL A 128 16.48 -30.60 9.07
C VAL A 128 16.98 -30.57 7.63
N LEU A 129 16.77 -31.66 6.89
CA LEU A 129 17.10 -31.79 5.48
C LEU A 129 16.00 -31.20 4.58
N ALA A 130 16.31 -30.96 3.30
CA ALA A 130 15.33 -30.48 2.32
C ALA A 130 14.11 -31.40 2.14
N THR A 131 14.21 -32.67 2.56
CA THR A 131 13.11 -33.65 2.59
C THR A 131 12.18 -33.50 3.80
N GLY A 132 12.51 -32.61 4.75
CA GLY A 132 11.83 -32.50 6.05
C GLY A 132 12.29 -33.54 7.08
N THR A 133 13.26 -34.39 6.75
CA THR A 133 13.83 -35.38 7.68
C THR A 133 14.78 -34.70 8.66
N VAL A 134 14.71 -35.07 9.94
CA VAL A 134 15.64 -34.60 10.98
C VAL A 134 16.97 -35.35 10.85
N GLU A 135 18.05 -34.62 10.63
CA GLU A 135 19.43 -35.13 10.63
C GLU A 135 20.06 -34.98 12.03
N THR A 136 19.90 -33.81 12.65
CA THR A 136 20.37 -33.53 14.01
C THR A 136 19.17 -33.06 14.85
N PRO A 137 18.85 -33.75 15.96
CA PRO A 137 17.81 -33.31 16.89
C PRO A 137 18.11 -31.92 17.47
N LEU A 138 17.07 -31.21 17.87
CA LEU A 138 17.22 -29.91 18.54
C LEU A 138 17.89 -30.06 19.92
N ASP A 139 18.99 -29.35 20.15
CA ASP A 139 19.56 -29.18 21.48
C ASP A 139 18.73 -28.17 22.31
N GLU A 140 17.79 -28.71 23.07
CA GLU A 140 16.94 -27.91 23.97
C GLU A 140 17.70 -27.23 25.11
N THR A 141 18.86 -27.77 25.51
CA THR A 141 19.65 -27.21 26.62
C THR A 141 20.37 -25.95 26.16
N ALA A 142 21.08 -26.03 25.02
CA ALA A 142 21.71 -24.87 24.39
C ALA A 142 20.67 -23.79 24.03
N LEU A 143 19.48 -24.20 23.59
CA LEU A 143 18.37 -23.29 23.33
C LEU A 143 17.90 -22.55 24.59
N ARG A 144 17.69 -23.25 25.71
CA ARG A 144 17.34 -22.61 27.00
C ARG A 144 18.41 -21.62 27.46
N GLU A 145 19.69 -21.97 27.32
CA GLU A 145 20.80 -21.08 27.64
C GLU A 145 20.79 -19.82 26.77
N ALA A 146 20.58 -19.96 25.45
CA ALA A 146 20.46 -18.83 24.54
C ALA A 146 19.27 -17.93 24.88
N VAL A 147 18.11 -18.51 25.21
CA VAL A 147 16.93 -17.74 25.63
C VAL A 147 17.20 -16.93 26.90
N ARG A 148 17.85 -17.54 27.91
CA ARG A 148 18.23 -16.85 29.15
C ARG A 148 19.25 -15.73 28.89
N ALA A 149 20.20 -15.94 27.97
CA ALA A 149 21.16 -14.92 27.57
C ALA A 149 20.46 -13.72 26.88
N LEU A 150 19.52 -13.97 25.97
CA LEU A 150 18.71 -12.92 25.34
C LEU A 150 17.90 -12.14 26.38
N LYS A 151 17.30 -12.83 27.36
CA LYS A 151 16.58 -12.21 28.48
C LYS A 151 17.49 -11.31 29.31
N ALA A 152 18.68 -11.79 29.65
CA ALA A 152 19.68 -11.02 30.39
C ALA A 152 20.16 -9.77 29.64
N ASP A 153 20.22 -9.81 28.31
CA ASP A 153 20.61 -8.66 27.47
C ASP A 153 19.44 -7.66 27.26
N GLY A 154 18.28 -7.89 27.87
CA GLY A 154 17.14 -6.96 27.84
C GLY A 154 16.42 -6.91 26.48
N VAL A 155 16.55 -7.96 25.68
CA VAL A 155 15.77 -8.15 24.45
C VAL A 155 14.26 -8.05 24.73
N LYS A 156 13.49 -7.57 23.77
CA LYS A 156 12.02 -7.43 23.87
C LYS A 156 11.28 -8.33 22.89
N ALA A 157 11.96 -8.79 21.84
CA ALA A 157 11.39 -9.72 20.87
C ALA A 157 12.41 -10.76 20.39
N VAL A 158 11.97 -11.96 20.02
CA VAL A 158 12.83 -13.04 19.53
C VAL A 158 12.31 -13.59 18.20
N ALA A 159 13.15 -13.57 17.17
CA ALA A 159 12.89 -14.26 15.91
C ALA A 159 13.49 -15.68 15.95
N VAL A 160 12.74 -16.68 15.50
CA VAL A 160 13.19 -18.07 15.40
C VAL A 160 13.09 -18.52 13.95
N ASN A 161 14.21 -18.93 13.37
CA ASN A 161 14.29 -19.37 11.98
C ASN A 161 15.27 -20.54 11.81
N PHE A 162 14.74 -21.76 11.87
CA PHE A 162 15.48 -23.00 11.61
C PHE A 162 15.35 -23.43 10.15
N LEU A 163 16.41 -23.88 9.50
CA LEU A 163 16.35 -24.28 8.09
C LEU A 163 15.26 -25.32 7.85
N TYR A 164 14.53 -25.16 6.75
CA TYR A 164 13.42 -26.05 6.37
C TYR A 164 12.32 -26.19 7.43
N SER A 165 12.16 -25.24 8.36
CA SER A 165 11.05 -25.29 9.33
C SER A 165 9.65 -25.20 8.69
N PHE A 166 9.56 -24.70 7.44
CA PHE A 166 8.35 -24.77 6.64
C PHE A 166 7.98 -26.20 6.18
N MET A 167 8.95 -27.13 6.18
CA MET A 167 8.73 -28.57 5.95
C MET A 167 8.58 -29.34 7.28
N HIS A 168 9.33 -28.94 8.32
CA HIS A 168 9.34 -29.58 9.62
C HIS A 168 9.28 -28.54 10.75
N ALA A 169 8.06 -28.18 11.17
CA ALA A 169 7.84 -27.10 12.13
C ALA A 169 8.18 -27.46 13.59
N GLU A 170 8.37 -28.73 13.93
CA GLU A 170 8.43 -29.18 15.34
C GLU A 170 9.57 -28.54 16.14
N HIS A 171 10.76 -28.35 15.56
CA HIS A 171 11.87 -27.67 16.24
C HIS A 171 11.50 -26.23 16.65
N GLU A 172 10.81 -25.48 15.78
CA GLU A 172 10.35 -24.13 16.12
C GLU A 172 9.21 -24.13 17.14
N LYS A 173 8.34 -25.15 17.12
CA LYS A 173 7.29 -25.31 18.14
C LYS A 173 7.86 -25.64 19.52
N ILE A 174 8.96 -26.38 19.58
CA ILE A 174 9.70 -26.62 20.83
C ILE A 174 10.35 -25.31 21.31
N ALA A 175 10.95 -24.55 20.40
CA ALA A 175 11.50 -23.23 20.74
C ALA A 175 10.45 -22.25 21.27
N ALA A 176 9.24 -22.25 20.70
CA ALA A 176 8.14 -21.43 21.20
C ALA A 176 7.79 -21.79 22.65
N ARG A 177 7.64 -23.09 22.97
CA ARG A 177 7.37 -23.58 24.33
C ARG A 177 8.48 -23.15 25.31
N ILE A 178 9.74 -23.27 24.92
CA ILE A 178 10.87 -22.83 25.75
C ILE A 178 10.86 -21.31 25.98
N LEU A 179 10.54 -20.52 24.95
CA LEU A 179 10.39 -19.07 25.08
C LEU A 179 9.23 -18.72 26.02
N GLU A 180 8.10 -19.40 25.91
CA GLU A 180 6.94 -19.21 26.80
C GLU A 180 7.27 -19.58 28.26
N ASP A 181 8.08 -20.63 28.49
CA ASP A 181 8.49 -21.05 29.83
C ASP A 181 9.52 -20.10 30.49
N GLU A 182 10.57 -19.71 29.75
CA GLU A 182 11.75 -19.03 30.30
C GLU A 182 11.70 -17.50 30.10
N PHE A 183 11.01 -17.06 29.05
CA PHE A 183 10.94 -15.65 28.63
C PHE A 183 9.53 -15.23 28.14
N PRO A 184 8.47 -15.44 28.94
CA PRO A 184 7.09 -15.17 28.54
C PRO A 184 6.82 -13.68 28.20
N GLU A 185 7.67 -12.77 28.68
CA GLU A 185 7.52 -11.34 28.42
C GLU A 185 7.98 -10.93 27.01
N ALA A 186 8.73 -11.79 26.31
CA ALA A 186 9.23 -11.50 24.96
C ALA A 186 8.18 -11.83 23.90
N PHE A 187 7.96 -10.88 22.98
CA PHE A 187 7.27 -11.17 21.74
C PHE A 187 8.10 -12.17 20.92
N HIS A 188 7.51 -13.21 20.34
CA HIS A 188 8.28 -14.14 19.51
C HIS A 188 7.62 -14.41 18.17
N SER A 189 8.46 -14.56 17.14
CA SER A 189 8.05 -14.87 15.77
C SER A 189 8.70 -16.17 15.30
N LEU A 190 7.87 -17.11 14.86
CA LEU A 190 8.31 -18.39 14.32
C LEU A 190 8.20 -18.35 12.80
N SER A 191 9.31 -18.57 12.11
CA SER A 191 9.35 -18.40 10.66
C SER A 191 8.38 -19.33 9.90
N HIS A 192 8.09 -20.53 10.42
CA HIS A 192 7.09 -21.44 9.82
C HIS A 192 5.64 -20.92 9.95
N ARG A 193 5.37 -19.94 10.81
CA ARG A 193 4.08 -19.25 10.91
C ARG A 193 4.06 -17.97 10.09
N ILE A 194 5.17 -17.22 10.10
CA ILE A 194 5.26 -15.89 9.48
C ILE A 194 5.43 -15.98 7.96
N ALA A 195 6.33 -16.85 7.49
CA ALA A 195 6.65 -17.02 6.07
C ALA A 195 7.01 -18.49 5.78
N PRO A 196 6.02 -19.41 5.72
CA PRO A 196 6.23 -20.85 5.49
C PRO A 196 6.60 -21.18 4.04
N GLU A 197 7.71 -20.61 3.56
CA GLU A 197 8.19 -20.75 2.20
C GLU A 197 9.70 -20.98 2.15
N PHE A 198 10.17 -21.57 1.05
CA PHE A 198 11.61 -21.69 0.79
C PHE A 198 12.27 -20.33 0.54
N ARG A 199 13.61 -20.35 0.48
CA ARG A 199 14.54 -19.20 0.51
C ARG A 199 14.73 -18.64 1.92
N GLU A 200 15.80 -19.13 2.53
CA GLU A 200 16.20 -18.95 3.91
C GLU A 200 16.46 -17.49 4.30
N PHE A 201 17.01 -16.66 3.42
CA PHE A 201 17.33 -15.27 3.75
C PHE A 201 16.08 -14.39 3.79
N GLU A 202 15.23 -14.43 2.78
CA GLU A 202 14.02 -13.62 2.70
C GLU A 202 13.03 -14.04 3.80
N ARG A 203 12.93 -15.34 4.08
CA ARG A 203 12.17 -15.88 5.22
C ARG A 203 12.73 -15.42 6.57
N LEU A 204 14.05 -15.47 6.75
CA LEU A 204 14.72 -14.98 7.96
C LEU A 204 14.47 -13.49 8.16
N SER A 205 14.68 -12.68 7.12
CA SER A 205 14.46 -11.23 7.13
C SER A 205 13.02 -10.91 7.51
N THR A 206 12.04 -11.57 6.90
CA THR A 206 10.61 -11.41 7.21
C THR A 206 10.30 -11.72 8.68
N THR A 207 10.86 -12.81 9.21
CA THR A 207 10.65 -13.22 10.60
C THR A 207 11.27 -12.23 11.58
N VAL A 208 12.46 -11.70 11.26
CA VAL A 208 13.14 -10.67 12.04
C VAL A 208 12.36 -9.36 12.01
N VAL A 209 11.90 -8.90 10.84
CA VAL A 209 11.07 -7.69 10.72
C VAL A 209 9.78 -7.85 11.54
N ASN A 210 9.14 -9.01 11.50
CA ASN A 210 7.94 -9.26 12.29
C ASN A 210 8.20 -9.17 13.80
N ALA A 211 9.28 -9.81 14.29
CA ALA A 211 9.68 -9.74 15.70
C ALA A 211 10.02 -8.32 16.12
N TYR A 212 10.78 -7.60 15.30
CA TYR A 212 11.20 -6.23 15.52
C TYR A 212 10.02 -5.26 15.65
N LEU A 213 8.98 -5.44 14.84
CA LEU A 213 7.78 -4.60 14.83
C LEU A 213 6.71 -5.04 15.84
N GLY A 214 6.75 -6.29 16.32
CA GLY A 214 5.74 -6.90 17.19
C GLY A 214 5.35 -6.02 18.39
N PRO A 215 6.28 -5.67 19.28
CA PRO A 215 5.97 -4.86 20.45
C PRO A 215 5.41 -3.46 20.13
N VAL A 216 5.87 -2.84 19.04
CA VAL A 216 5.37 -1.53 18.59
C VAL A 216 3.90 -1.64 18.20
N MET A 217 3.56 -2.65 17.38
CA MET A 217 2.19 -2.86 16.92
C MET A 217 1.26 -3.36 18.02
N GLN A 218 1.74 -4.19 18.96
CA GLN A 218 0.96 -4.57 20.15
C GLN A 218 0.59 -3.35 21.00
N GLY A 219 1.55 -2.46 21.26
CA GLY A 219 1.29 -1.22 22.01
C GLY A 219 0.30 -0.30 21.30
N TYR A 220 0.46 -0.15 19.98
CA TYR A 220 -0.43 0.64 19.13
C TYR A 220 -1.87 0.11 19.14
N VAL A 221 -2.05 -1.17 18.80
CA VAL A 221 -3.35 -1.85 18.76
C VAL A 221 -4.06 -1.77 20.10
N LYS A 222 -3.35 -2.04 21.19
CA LYS A 222 -3.90 -1.96 22.56
C LYS A 222 -4.38 -0.54 22.90
N SER A 223 -3.58 0.48 22.59
CA SER A 223 -3.94 1.88 22.86
C SER A 223 -5.17 2.31 22.07
N LEU A 224 -5.19 2.03 20.77
CA LEU A 224 -6.30 2.41 19.89
C LEU A 224 -7.59 1.67 20.25
N SER A 225 -7.52 0.36 20.50
CA SER A 225 -8.68 -0.43 20.91
C SER A 225 -9.30 0.08 22.22
N GLY A 226 -8.47 0.45 23.21
CA GLY A 226 -8.94 1.04 24.46
C GLY A 226 -9.69 2.35 24.23
N LYS A 227 -9.08 3.28 23.47
CA LYS A 227 -9.67 4.59 23.16
C LYS A 227 -10.98 4.50 22.36
N LEU A 228 -11.09 3.58 21.41
CA LEU A 228 -12.34 3.35 20.67
C LEU A 228 -13.44 2.77 21.58
N THR A 229 -13.06 1.88 22.51
CA THR A 229 -13.99 1.34 23.51
C THR A 229 -14.49 2.43 24.45
N ASP A 230 -13.61 3.34 24.89
CA ASP A 230 -13.96 4.48 25.74
C ASP A 230 -14.92 5.46 25.05
N LEU A 231 -14.88 5.55 23.72
CA LEU A 231 -15.87 6.30 22.92
C LEU A 231 -17.24 5.58 22.81
N GLY A 232 -17.35 4.33 23.24
CA GLY A 232 -18.55 3.51 23.15
C GLY A 232 -18.68 2.70 21.86
N ILE A 233 -17.62 2.58 21.05
CA ILE A 233 -17.60 1.71 19.87
C ILE A 233 -17.49 0.26 20.34
N THR A 234 -18.48 -0.57 20.00
CA THR A 234 -18.56 -1.97 20.45
C THR A 234 -18.09 -2.98 19.39
N VAL A 235 -18.02 -2.56 18.13
CA VAL A 235 -17.57 -3.40 17.02
C VAL A 235 -16.05 -3.54 17.03
N ALA A 236 -15.57 -4.75 16.73
CA ALA A 236 -14.14 -5.02 16.67
C ALA A 236 -13.53 -4.29 15.45
N PRO A 237 -12.54 -3.41 15.64
CA PRO A 237 -11.93 -2.69 14.55
C PRO A 237 -11.02 -3.61 13.72
N GLN A 238 -10.92 -3.30 12.44
CA GLN A 238 -10.11 -4.03 11.46
C GLN A 238 -8.97 -3.17 10.93
N LEU A 239 -7.85 -3.80 10.61
CA LEU A 239 -6.62 -3.14 10.16
C LEU A 239 -6.24 -3.62 8.75
N THR A 240 -5.81 -2.68 7.92
CA THR A 240 -5.41 -2.95 6.54
C THR A 240 -4.15 -3.79 6.43
N GLN A 241 -4.15 -4.69 5.45
CA GLN A 241 -2.99 -5.45 5.03
C GLN A 241 -2.50 -5.00 3.66
N SER A 242 -1.21 -5.21 3.41
CA SER A 242 -0.58 -4.84 2.14
C SER A 242 -1.10 -5.63 0.93
N ASN A 243 -1.80 -6.76 1.13
CA ASN A 243 -2.43 -7.58 0.10
C ASN A 243 -3.79 -7.03 -0.41
N GLY A 244 -4.22 -5.85 0.06
CA GLY A 244 -5.53 -5.27 -0.28
C GLY A 244 -6.70 -5.87 0.50
N GLY A 245 -6.43 -6.56 1.60
CA GLY A 245 -7.42 -7.08 2.53
C GLY A 245 -7.36 -6.40 3.90
N VAL A 246 -8.28 -6.79 4.78
CA VAL A 246 -8.27 -6.38 6.20
C VAL A 246 -8.20 -7.60 7.12
N ILE A 247 -7.61 -7.39 8.31
CA ILE A 247 -7.50 -8.38 9.40
C ILE A 247 -7.93 -7.78 10.72
N GLY A 248 -8.34 -8.63 11.66
CA GLY A 248 -8.57 -8.20 13.04
C GLY A 248 -7.30 -7.68 13.71
N PHE A 249 -7.48 -6.80 14.69
CA PHE A 249 -6.41 -6.17 15.47
C PHE A 249 -5.47 -7.18 16.14
N ASP A 250 -5.98 -8.30 16.64
CA ASP A 250 -5.17 -9.37 17.23
C ASP A 250 -4.18 -9.97 16.21
N THR A 251 -4.68 -10.28 15.00
CA THR A 251 -3.82 -10.80 13.92
C THR A 251 -2.79 -9.75 13.48
N ALA A 252 -3.17 -8.47 13.44
CA ALA A 252 -2.23 -7.39 13.10
C ALA A 252 -1.14 -7.21 14.15
N ALA A 253 -1.45 -7.47 15.43
CA ALA A 253 -0.48 -7.44 16.52
C ALA A 253 0.45 -8.67 16.52
N GLU A 254 -0.01 -9.83 16.06
CA GLU A 254 0.82 -11.04 15.89
C GLU A 254 1.70 -10.99 14.63
N MET A 255 1.18 -10.42 13.54
CA MET A 255 1.83 -10.41 12.22
C MET A 255 1.97 -9.00 11.64
N PRO A 256 2.62 -8.06 12.36
CA PRO A 256 2.77 -6.67 11.92
C PRO A 256 3.46 -6.53 10.56
N VAL A 257 4.28 -7.50 10.15
CA VAL A 257 4.92 -7.51 8.83
C VAL A 257 3.90 -7.42 7.68
N ARG A 258 2.68 -7.93 7.87
CA ARG A 258 1.58 -7.88 6.89
C ARG A 258 0.94 -6.50 6.75
N THR A 259 1.28 -5.57 7.64
CA THR A 259 0.77 -4.20 7.68
C THR A 259 1.79 -3.18 7.13
N VAL A 260 3.00 -3.64 6.80
CA VAL A 260 4.05 -2.79 6.24
C VAL A 260 3.70 -2.43 4.80
N LEU A 261 3.59 -1.14 4.50
CA LEU A 261 3.06 -0.58 3.24
C LEU A 261 1.57 -0.87 2.99
N SER A 262 0.75 -1.00 4.03
CA SER A 262 -0.68 -1.29 3.86
C SER A 262 -1.54 -0.09 3.44
N GLY A 263 -1.17 1.14 3.83
CA GLY A 263 -1.95 2.35 3.54
C GLY A 263 -2.38 2.50 2.08
N PRO A 264 -1.46 2.48 1.10
CA PRO A 264 -1.81 2.63 -0.32
C PRO A 264 -2.71 1.52 -0.88
N SER A 265 -2.76 0.35 -0.22
CA SER A 265 -3.48 -0.81 -0.74
C SER A 265 -5.00 -0.62 -0.76
N THR A 266 -5.57 0.12 0.19
CA THR A 266 -7.02 0.40 0.20
C THR A 266 -7.40 1.42 -0.87
N GLY A 267 -6.50 2.34 -1.22
CA GLY A 267 -6.67 3.23 -2.37
C GLY A 267 -6.80 2.43 -3.67
N VAL A 268 -6.00 1.37 -3.83
CA VAL A 268 -6.11 0.43 -4.96
C VAL A 268 -7.44 -0.33 -4.94
N VAL A 269 -7.86 -0.84 -3.78
CA VAL A 269 -9.17 -1.53 -3.64
C VAL A 269 -10.34 -0.61 -3.98
N ALA A 270 -10.29 0.66 -3.52
CA ALA A 270 -11.27 1.67 -3.87
C ALA A 270 -11.26 1.96 -5.37
N ALA A 271 -10.09 2.06 -6.00
CA ALA A 271 -9.97 2.24 -7.44
C ALA A 271 -10.57 1.05 -8.22
N GLN A 272 -10.41 -0.19 -7.75
CA GLN A 272 -11.09 -1.35 -8.34
C GLN A 272 -12.62 -1.21 -8.25
N ALA A 273 -13.14 -0.68 -7.15
CA ALA A 273 -14.58 -0.43 -7.01
C ALA A 273 -15.06 0.69 -7.94
N VAL A 274 -14.30 1.79 -8.07
CA VAL A 274 -14.57 2.87 -9.03
C VAL A 274 -14.54 2.34 -10.46
N GLY A 275 -13.60 1.47 -10.80
CA GLY A 275 -13.54 0.80 -12.11
C GLY A 275 -14.82 0.04 -12.43
N ARG A 276 -15.30 -0.78 -11.50
CA ARG A 276 -16.57 -1.51 -11.64
C ARG A 276 -17.78 -0.57 -11.79
N MET A 277 -17.82 0.51 -11.02
CA MET A 277 -18.91 1.51 -11.10
C MET A 277 -18.92 2.25 -12.44
N THR A 278 -17.75 2.55 -12.98
CA THR A 278 -17.59 3.30 -14.24
C THR A 278 -17.59 2.40 -15.49
N GLY A 279 -17.51 1.07 -15.31
CA GLY A 279 -17.32 0.12 -16.40
C GLY A 279 -15.93 0.19 -17.04
N ILE A 280 -14.92 0.63 -16.29
CA ILE A 280 -13.53 0.77 -16.75
C ILE A 280 -12.65 -0.17 -15.94
N ASP A 281 -12.29 -1.30 -16.53
CA ASP A 281 -11.53 -2.35 -15.84
C ASP A 281 -10.01 -2.15 -15.90
N ASN A 282 -9.50 -1.53 -16.97
CA ASN A 282 -8.07 -1.27 -17.15
C ASN A 282 -7.69 0.10 -16.58
N LEU A 283 -7.10 0.08 -15.39
CA LEU A 283 -6.78 1.27 -14.61
C LEU A 283 -5.31 1.33 -14.22
N ILE A 284 -4.76 2.54 -14.17
CA ILE A 284 -3.52 2.84 -13.45
C ILE A 284 -3.89 3.79 -12.32
N THR A 285 -3.62 3.41 -11.08
CA THR A 285 -3.85 4.27 -9.93
C THR A 285 -2.74 5.29 -9.79
N PHE A 286 -3.11 6.49 -9.37
CA PHE A 286 -2.19 7.56 -9.06
C PHE A 286 -2.66 8.26 -7.79
N ASP A 287 -2.14 7.78 -6.65
CA ASP A 287 -2.29 8.42 -5.36
C ASP A 287 -1.15 9.41 -5.16
N MET A 288 -1.42 10.70 -5.04
CA MET A 288 -0.39 11.68 -4.71
C MET A 288 -0.76 12.45 -3.44
N GLY A 289 0.05 12.25 -2.41
CA GLY A 289 -0.03 12.95 -1.14
C GLY A 289 0.98 14.10 -1.01
N GLY A 290 1.30 14.45 0.23
CA GLY A 290 2.30 15.48 0.55
C GLY A 290 3.75 15.02 0.41
N THR A 291 4.03 13.73 0.54
CA THR A 291 5.43 13.22 0.61
C THR A 291 5.82 12.35 -0.56
N SER A 292 4.87 11.58 -1.08
CA SER A 292 5.09 10.53 -2.07
C SER A 292 3.90 10.42 -3.01
N SER A 293 4.09 9.64 -4.07
CA SER A 293 3.00 9.10 -4.88
C SER A 293 3.09 7.58 -4.93
N ASP A 294 1.94 6.93 -4.92
CA ASP A 294 1.79 5.48 -5.04
C ASP A 294 1.04 5.13 -6.32
N VAL A 295 1.62 4.25 -7.12
CA VAL A 295 1.03 3.82 -8.40
C VAL A 295 0.91 2.30 -8.46
N ALA A 296 -0.20 1.82 -9.01
CA ALA A 296 -0.47 0.41 -9.24
C ALA A 296 -1.19 0.23 -10.57
N LEU A 297 -1.00 -0.92 -11.22
CA LEU A 297 -1.66 -1.27 -12.47
C LEU A 297 -2.71 -2.34 -12.21
N LEU A 298 -3.93 -2.09 -12.70
CA LEU A 298 -5.06 -2.98 -12.63
C LEU A 298 -5.39 -3.40 -14.06
N ALA A 299 -5.13 -4.67 -14.39
CA ALA A 299 -5.55 -5.26 -15.65
C ALA A 299 -6.82 -6.07 -15.39
N ASP A 300 -7.84 -5.90 -16.24
CA ASP A 300 -9.13 -6.60 -16.10
C ASP A 300 -9.74 -6.43 -14.69
N GLY A 301 -9.60 -5.23 -14.11
CA GLY A 301 -10.12 -4.88 -12.80
C GLY A 301 -9.32 -5.45 -11.62
N GLN A 302 -8.18 -6.11 -11.86
CA GLN A 302 -7.38 -6.79 -10.83
C GLN A 302 -5.98 -6.20 -10.72
N CYS A 303 -5.59 -5.81 -9.50
CA CYS A 303 -4.20 -5.49 -9.19
C CYS A 303 -3.40 -6.77 -8.95
N ARG A 304 -2.19 -6.84 -9.52
CA ARG A 304 -1.29 -7.97 -9.31
C ARG A 304 -0.86 -8.04 -7.84
N VAL A 305 -0.78 -9.26 -7.30
CA VAL A 305 -0.18 -9.54 -6.00
C VAL A 305 1.24 -10.07 -6.21
N VAL A 306 2.19 -9.54 -5.46
CA VAL A 306 3.57 -10.06 -5.33
C VAL A 306 3.73 -10.71 -3.96
N ASN A 307 4.54 -11.77 -3.88
CA ASN A 307 4.77 -12.52 -2.64
C ASN A 307 6.10 -12.16 -1.95
N GLU A 308 6.83 -11.21 -2.53
CA GLU A 308 8.12 -10.73 -2.05
C GLU A 308 8.28 -9.28 -2.47
N SER A 309 8.69 -8.43 -1.53
CA SER A 309 9.03 -7.03 -1.76
C SER A 309 10.25 -6.65 -0.91
N VAL A 310 10.87 -5.51 -1.21
CA VAL A 310 11.95 -4.97 -0.39
C VAL A 310 11.50 -3.64 0.19
N VAL A 311 11.47 -3.54 1.51
CA VAL A 311 11.04 -2.32 2.22
C VAL A 311 12.20 -1.82 3.06
N HIS A 312 12.67 -0.60 2.78
CA HIS A 312 13.82 0.02 3.45
C HIS A 312 15.06 -0.90 3.48
N GLY A 313 15.29 -1.64 2.39
CA GLY A 313 16.41 -2.57 2.26
C GLY A 313 16.19 -3.97 2.87
N TYR A 314 15.07 -4.20 3.56
CA TYR A 314 14.71 -5.49 4.14
C TYR A 314 13.77 -6.26 3.20
N PRO A 315 14.16 -7.45 2.73
CA PRO A 315 13.24 -8.34 2.03
C PRO A 315 12.11 -8.79 2.96
N ILE A 316 10.88 -8.64 2.49
CA ILE A 316 9.66 -9.10 3.13
C ILE A 316 8.95 -10.08 2.20
N LYS A 317 8.79 -11.30 2.69
CA LYS A 317 8.16 -12.43 2.01
C LYS A 317 6.72 -12.60 2.53
N ALA A 318 5.87 -11.66 2.11
CA ALA A 318 4.45 -11.66 2.40
C ALA A 318 3.68 -11.18 1.15
N PRO A 319 2.44 -11.63 0.94
CA PRO A 319 1.60 -11.14 -0.14
C PRO A 319 1.33 -9.64 -0.02
N MET A 320 1.55 -8.90 -1.11
CA MET A 320 1.31 -7.46 -1.20
C MET A 320 0.78 -7.11 -2.60
N LEU A 321 -0.07 -6.10 -2.70
CA LEU A 321 -0.38 -5.50 -4.00
C LEU A 321 0.91 -4.92 -4.60
N ASP A 322 1.05 -5.05 -5.93
CA ASP A 322 2.20 -4.57 -6.70
C ASP A 322 2.13 -3.04 -6.85
N ILE A 323 2.36 -2.36 -5.74
CA ILE A 323 2.35 -0.89 -5.62
C ILE A 323 3.79 -0.40 -5.69
N HIS A 324 4.02 0.61 -6.51
CA HIS A 324 5.30 1.27 -6.62
C HIS A 324 5.19 2.69 -6.05
N THR A 325 5.95 2.94 -4.98
CA THR A 325 6.04 4.26 -4.34
C THR A 325 7.18 5.06 -4.94
N VAL A 326 6.93 6.33 -5.26
CA VAL A 326 7.93 7.31 -5.68
C VAL A 326 7.95 8.49 -4.71
N GLY A 327 9.15 8.98 -4.37
CA GLY A 327 9.36 10.16 -3.52
C GLY A 327 9.01 11.48 -4.21
N ALA A 328 7.82 11.55 -4.77
CA ALA A 328 7.26 12.69 -5.50
C ALA A 328 5.87 13.00 -4.93
N GLY A 329 5.75 14.03 -4.11
CA GLY A 329 4.50 14.50 -3.52
C GLY A 329 4.43 16.03 -3.52
N GLY A 330 3.36 16.62 -2.99
CA GLY A 330 3.20 18.08 -2.93
C GLY A 330 4.32 18.80 -2.16
N GLY A 331 4.85 18.18 -1.12
CA GLY A 331 5.96 18.69 -0.32
C GLY A 331 7.35 18.31 -0.83
N SER A 332 7.48 17.64 -1.99
CA SER A 332 8.82 17.34 -2.54
C SER A 332 9.58 18.62 -2.82
N ILE A 333 10.81 18.70 -2.30
CA ILE A 333 11.65 19.90 -2.33
C ILE A 333 12.34 20.01 -3.68
N ALA A 334 12.30 21.19 -4.28
CA ALA A 334 13.05 21.56 -5.47
C ALA A 334 14.40 22.18 -5.10
N TYR A 335 15.48 21.70 -5.70
CA TYR A 335 16.84 22.16 -5.42
C TYR A 335 17.75 22.00 -6.64
N ILE A 336 18.93 22.63 -6.60
CA ILE A 336 19.98 22.48 -7.60
C ILE A 336 21.00 21.49 -7.05
N ASP A 337 21.27 20.42 -7.81
CA ASP A 337 22.29 19.44 -7.42
C ASP A 337 23.73 19.94 -7.67
N SER A 338 24.73 19.14 -7.29
CA SER A 338 26.14 19.46 -7.52
C SER A 338 26.52 19.56 -9.00
N GLY A 339 25.70 19.03 -9.90
CA GLY A 339 25.86 19.12 -11.35
C GLY A 339 25.17 20.34 -11.97
N ASN A 340 24.63 21.27 -11.16
CA ASN A 340 23.89 22.44 -11.59
C ASN A 340 22.58 22.13 -12.33
N HIS A 341 21.97 20.98 -12.06
CA HIS A 341 20.66 20.61 -12.60
C HIS A 341 19.56 20.82 -11.56
N LEU A 342 18.39 21.29 -12.01
CA LEU A 342 17.19 21.31 -11.19
C LEU A 342 16.73 19.87 -10.89
N LYS A 343 16.47 19.59 -9.63
CA LYS A 343 15.94 18.33 -9.11
C LYS A 343 14.73 18.61 -8.23
N VAL A 344 13.81 17.64 -8.16
CA VAL A 344 12.64 17.67 -7.27
C VAL A 344 12.56 16.33 -6.56
N GLY A 345 12.58 16.35 -5.22
CA GLY A 345 12.68 15.15 -4.40
C GLY A 345 14.07 14.48 -4.47
N PRO A 346 14.28 13.36 -3.74
CA PRO A 346 13.30 12.66 -2.91
C PRO A 346 13.06 13.31 -1.54
N ARG A 347 13.84 14.36 -1.19
CA ARG A 347 13.62 15.13 0.04
C ARG A 347 12.21 15.77 0.02
N SER A 348 11.52 15.72 1.15
CA SER A 348 10.20 16.31 1.33
C SER A 348 10.17 17.22 2.55
N ALA A 349 9.43 18.33 2.46
CA ALA A 349 9.18 19.23 3.57
C ALA A 349 8.13 18.69 4.57
N GLY A 350 7.45 17.60 4.23
CA GLY A 350 6.43 16.97 5.06
C GLY A 350 5.26 17.90 5.40
N ALA A 351 4.69 17.73 6.59
CA ALA A 351 3.64 18.61 7.14
C ALA A 351 4.21 19.80 7.93
N ASN A 352 5.39 19.61 8.53
CA ASN A 352 6.08 20.57 9.37
C ASN A 352 7.59 20.44 9.12
N PRO A 353 8.28 21.48 8.60
CA PRO A 353 7.76 22.83 8.35
C PRO A 353 6.86 22.96 7.11
N GLY A 354 6.74 21.91 6.27
CA GLY A 354 5.84 21.89 5.12
C GLY A 354 6.24 22.86 3.99
N PRO A 355 5.42 22.97 2.92
CA PRO A 355 5.59 23.98 1.86
C PRO A 355 5.79 25.40 2.40
N ALA A 356 6.56 26.23 1.70
CA ALA A 356 6.84 27.60 2.14
C ALA A 356 5.57 28.44 2.33
N CYS A 357 4.54 28.22 1.51
CA CYS A 357 3.24 28.87 1.66
C CYS A 357 2.54 28.59 3.00
N TYR A 358 2.93 27.57 3.76
CA TYR A 358 2.32 27.27 5.06
C TYR A 358 2.79 28.26 6.15
N GLY A 359 3.89 28.98 5.93
CA GLY A 359 4.38 29.98 6.88
C GLY A 359 4.98 29.40 8.17
N LEU A 360 5.36 28.12 8.18
CA LEU A 360 5.91 27.42 9.35
C LEU A 360 7.46 27.39 9.36
N GLY A 361 8.11 28.28 8.60
CA GLY A 361 9.57 28.46 8.62
C GLY A 361 10.37 27.67 7.59
N ASN A 362 9.73 27.00 6.61
CA ASN A 362 10.42 26.47 5.44
C ASN A 362 10.67 27.58 4.41
N ASP A 363 11.86 27.60 3.82
CA ASP A 363 12.25 28.54 2.77
C ASP A 363 12.77 27.86 1.49
N GLU A 364 12.80 26.52 1.45
CA GLU A 364 13.04 25.73 0.24
C GLU A 364 11.73 25.56 -0.55
N PRO A 365 11.71 25.79 -1.88
CA PRO A 365 10.50 25.66 -2.69
C PRO A 365 10.06 24.20 -2.84
N THR A 366 8.75 23.96 -2.79
CA THR A 366 8.14 22.64 -2.98
C THR A 366 7.23 22.58 -4.21
N VAL A 367 6.71 21.39 -4.54
CA VAL A 367 5.72 21.19 -5.62
C VAL A 367 4.42 21.95 -5.34
N THR A 368 3.96 22.00 -4.09
CA THR A 368 2.80 22.81 -3.66
C THR A 368 3.09 24.29 -3.84
N ASP A 369 4.29 24.76 -3.49
CA ASP A 369 4.68 26.16 -3.72
C ASP A 369 4.64 26.53 -5.21
N ALA A 370 5.12 25.63 -6.09
CA ALA A 370 5.01 25.82 -7.52
C ALA A 370 3.55 25.95 -7.99
N ASN A 371 2.66 25.06 -7.53
CA ASN A 371 1.23 25.14 -7.86
C ASN A 371 0.58 26.45 -7.36
N VAL A 372 0.94 26.93 -6.17
CA VAL A 372 0.46 28.21 -5.59
C VAL A 372 1.00 29.42 -6.37
N VAL A 373 2.27 29.38 -6.79
CA VAL A 373 2.87 30.42 -7.65
C VAL A 373 2.13 30.53 -8.98
N LEU A 374 1.84 29.38 -9.61
CA LEU A 374 1.11 29.29 -10.88
C LEU A 374 -0.41 29.47 -10.74
N GLN A 375 -0.93 29.56 -9.51
CA GLN A 375 -2.35 29.67 -9.16
C GLN A 375 -3.21 28.48 -9.63
N THR A 376 -2.60 27.32 -9.91
CA THR A 376 -3.35 26.07 -10.17
C THR A 376 -4.08 25.65 -8.89
N GLN A 377 -3.42 25.81 -7.74
CA GLN A 377 -4.06 25.80 -6.43
C GLN A 377 -4.44 27.23 -5.99
N ASN A 378 -5.42 27.32 -5.10
CA ASN A 378 -5.87 28.60 -4.55
C ASN A 378 -4.69 29.32 -3.84
N PRO A 379 -4.45 30.61 -4.10
CA PRO A 379 -3.27 31.32 -3.57
C PRO A 379 -3.42 31.82 -2.12
N GLU A 380 -4.61 31.75 -1.54
CA GLU A 380 -4.93 32.32 -0.22
C GLU A 380 -5.22 31.25 0.84
N TYR A 381 -5.74 30.10 0.43
CA TYR A 381 -6.09 29.02 1.34
C TYR A 381 -6.04 27.64 0.68
N LEU A 382 -5.95 26.61 1.51
CA LEU A 382 -6.18 25.20 1.18
C LEU A 382 -7.33 24.65 2.04
N LEU A 383 -7.76 23.42 1.75
CA LEU A 383 -8.83 22.72 2.49
C LEU A 383 -10.14 23.50 2.55
N ASN A 384 -10.55 24.09 1.42
CA ASN A 384 -11.74 24.94 1.28
C ASN A 384 -11.83 26.04 2.36
N GLY A 385 -10.71 26.72 2.64
CA GLY A 385 -10.64 27.86 3.53
C GLY A 385 -10.22 27.54 4.97
N ARG A 386 -10.15 26.25 5.33
CA ARG A 386 -9.75 25.83 6.68
C ARG A 386 -8.29 26.08 6.99
N MET A 387 -7.43 26.14 5.97
CA MET A 387 -5.99 26.40 6.13
C MET A 387 -5.60 27.63 5.32
N LYS A 388 -5.26 28.73 5.98
CA LYS A 388 -4.72 29.92 5.32
C LYS A 388 -3.28 29.66 4.86
N ILE A 389 -2.92 30.17 3.70
CA ILE A 389 -1.56 30.11 3.16
C ILE A 389 -1.11 31.48 2.64
N ASP A 390 0.20 31.67 2.48
CA ASP A 390 0.79 32.90 1.98
C ASP A 390 1.57 32.65 0.68
N ARG A 391 0.94 33.00 -0.46
CA ARG A 391 1.57 32.91 -1.78
C ARG A 391 2.88 33.69 -1.89
N SER A 392 3.05 34.79 -1.15
CA SER A 392 4.28 35.59 -1.22
C SER A 392 5.50 34.81 -0.73
N LEU A 393 5.32 33.85 0.19
CA LEU A 393 6.38 32.97 0.65
C LEU A 393 6.78 31.96 -0.44
N SER A 394 5.82 31.38 -1.16
CA SER A 394 6.13 30.52 -2.32
C SER A 394 6.86 31.28 -3.42
N VAL A 395 6.40 32.49 -3.74
CA VAL A 395 7.06 33.33 -4.75
C VAL A 395 8.51 33.59 -4.37
N LYS A 396 8.79 33.99 -3.12
CA LYS A 396 10.16 34.20 -2.63
C LYS A 396 11.01 32.93 -2.67
N ALA A 397 10.45 31.79 -2.28
CA ALA A 397 11.18 30.52 -2.29
C ALA A 397 11.56 30.09 -3.72
N VAL A 398 10.62 30.22 -4.67
CA VAL A 398 10.87 29.93 -6.08
C VAL A 398 11.82 30.95 -6.72
N GLU A 399 11.70 32.23 -6.36
CA GLU A 399 12.58 33.31 -6.86
C GLU A 399 14.06 33.05 -6.53
N ARG A 400 14.38 32.63 -5.30
CA ARG A 400 15.76 32.24 -4.92
C ARG A 400 16.33 31.11 -5.77
N LEU A 401 15.47 30.20 -6.23
CA LEU A 401 15.86 29.10 -7.11
C LEU A 401 16.01 29.59 -8.57
N ALA A 402 15.08 30.45 -9.01
CA ALA A 402 15.06 31.06 -10.33
C ALA A 402 16.30 31.92 -10.60
N GLU A 403 16.74 32.71 -9.61
CA GLU A 403 17.97 33.53 -9.66
C GLU A 403 19.21 32.67 -9.94
N LYS A 404 19.32 31.50 -9.30
CA LYS A 404 20.44 30.59 -9.49
C LYS A 404 20.42 29.89 -10.86
N LEU A 405 19.23 29.67 -11.42
CA LEU A 405 19.03 29.06 -12.74
C LEU A 405 19.05 30.09 -13.88
N ASN A 406 19.05 31.39 -13.56
CA ASN A 406 18.88 32.48 -14.52
C ASN A 406 17.58 32.33 -15.36
N MET A 407 16.47 32.00 -14.68
CA MET A 407 15.14 31.77 -15.25
C MET A 407 14.11 32.71 -14.62
N GLY A 408 12.93 32.85 -15.25
CA GLY A 408 11.80 33.56 -14.63
C GLY A 408 11.15 32.75 -13.50
N VAL A 409 10.49 33.42 -12.54
CA VAL A 409 9.79 32.75 -11.42
C VAL A 409 8.71 31.78 -11.91
N LEU A 410 7.86 32.20 -12.85
CA LEU A 410 6.77 31.37 -13.39
C LEU A 410 7.32 30.18 -14.20
N GLU A 411 8.39 30.42 -14.96
CA GLU A 411 9.08 29.39 -15.74
C GLU A 411 9.72 28.34 -14.82
N THR A 412 10.38 28.80 -13.75
CA THR A 412 10.98 27.94 -12.73
C THR A 412 9.91 27.12 -12.00
N ALA A 413 8.79 27.73 -11.60
CA ALA A 413 7.68 27.02 -11.01
C ALA A 413 7.11 25.95 -11.96
N ASN A 414 6.94 26.25 -13.25
CA ASN A 414 6.51 25.25 -14.21
C ASN A 414 7.55 24.12 -14.39
N GLY A 415 8.85 24.45 -14.41
CA GLY A 415 9.94 23.46 -14.48
C GLY A 415 9.96 22.49 -13.30
N ILE A 416 9.63 22.97 -12.08
CA ILE A 416 9.41 22.09 -10.91
C ILE A 416 8.30 21.08 -11.20
N LEU A 417 7.18 21.54 -11.79
CA LEU A 417 6.05 20.66 -12.14
C LEU A 417 6.39 19.67 -13.25
N ASP A 418 7.20 20.08 -14.23
CA ASP A 418 7.63 19.19 -15.32
C ASP A 418 8.55 18.07 -14.81
N ILE A 419 9.48 18.39 -13.90
CA ILE A 419 10.39 17.39 -13.32
C ILE A 419 9.63 16.40 -12.42
N VAL A 420 8.73 16.88 -11.55
CA VAL A 420 7.95 15.95 -10.72
C VAL A 420 7.05 15.07 -11.59
N THR A 421 6.46 15.61 -12.67
CA THR A 421 5.66 14.84 -13.63
C THR A 421 6.50 13.76 -14.31
N ALA A 422 7.73 14.08 -14.76
CA ALA A 422 8.64 13.10 -15.37
C ALA A 422 9.04 11.99 -14.39
N ASN A 423 9.29 12.33 -13.11
CA ASN A 423 9.58 11.34 -12.07
C ASN A 423 8.40 10.38 -11.85
N MET A 424 7.16 10.90 -11.79
CA MET A 424 5.94 10.10 -11.65
C MET A 424 5.66 9.25 -12.89
N ALA A 425 5.89 9.78 -14.11
CA ALA A 425 5.74 9.03 -15.35
C ALA A 425 6.75 7.86 -15.43
N LYS A 426 7.98 8.06 -14.94
CA LYS A 426 8.98 6.97 -14.83
C LYS A 426 8.49 5.85 -13.91
N ALA A 427 7.88 6.20 -12.76
CA ALA A 427 7.30 5.22 -11.84
C ALA A 427 6.18 4.41 -12.51
N ILE A 428 5.26 5.06 -13.25
CA ILE A 428 4.21 4.35 -13.98
C ILE A 428 4.81 3.41 -15.04
N ARG A 429 5.86 3.81 -15.75
CA ARG A 429 6.53 2.93 -16.73
C ARG A 429 7.16 1.66 -16.11
N VAL A 430 7.53 1.69 -14.83
CA VAL A 430 8.05 0.52 -14.10
C VAL A 430 6.96 -0.53 -13.88
N ILE A 431 5.75 -0.11 -13.51
CA ILE A 431 4.63 -1.03 -13.26
C ILE A 431 3.84 -1.41 -14.52
N SER A 432 4.07 -0.71 -15.64
CA SER A 432 3.38 -0.94 -16.92
C SER A 432 4.30 -1.52 -17.99
N VAL A 433 5.11 -0.68 -18.63
CA VAL A 433 5.93 -1.03 -19.80
C VAL A 433 6.90 -2.17 -19.49
N GLN A 434 7.56 -2.13 -18.33
CA GLN A 434 8.48 -3.21 -17.92
C GLN A 434 7.78 -4.53 -17.58
N ARG A 435 6.45 -4.51 -17.44
CA ARG A 435 5.58 -5.67 -17.21
C ARG A 435 4.82 -6.10 -18.48
N GLY A 436 5.08 -5.44 -19.62
CA GLY A 436 4.43 -5.75 -20.91
C GLY A 436 3.10 -5.03 -21.15
N HIS A 437 2.78 -3.98 -20.40
CA HIS A 437 1.54 -3.20 -20.55
C HIS A 437 1.80 -1.81 -21.17
N ASP A 438 0.95 -1.40 -22.10
CA ASP A 438 0.97 -0.05 -22.69
C ASP A 438 0.04 0.89 -21.90
N PRO A 439 0.55 1.94 -21.22
CA PRO A 439 -0.29 2.86 -20.44
C PRO A 439 -1.44 3.50 -21.22
N ARG A 440 -1.33 3.61 -22.55
CA ARG A 440 -2.35 4.25 -23.40
C ARG A 440 -3.68 3.49 -23.43
N ASP A 441 -3.64 2.20 -23.09
CA ASP A 441 -4.83 1.33 -23.02
C ASP A 441 -5.54 1.39 -21.65
N TYR A 442 -5.04 2.22 -20.74
CA TYR A 442 -5.53 2.33 -19.36
C TYR A 442 -6.09 3.72 -19.09
N ALA A 443 -7.06 3.81 -18.16
CA ALA A 443 -7.48 5.08 -17.58
C ALA A 443 -6.68 5.38 -16.31
N LEU A 444 -6.34 6.66 -16.09
CA LEU A 444 -5.64 7.09 -14.88
C LEU A 444 -6.67 7.39 -13.78
N VAL A 445 -6.68 6.63 -12.68
CA VAL A 445 -7.51 6.96 -11.51
C VAL A 445 -6.68 7.84 -10.58
N ALA A 446 -6.97 9.14 -10.58
CA ALA A 446 -6.21 10.12 -9.82
C ALA A 446 -6.88 10.41 -8.47
N PHE A 447 -6.16 10.12 -7.39
CA PHE A 447 -6.61 10.35 -6.03
C PHE A 447 -5.46 10.77 -5.10
N GLY A 448 -5.74 10.89 -3.81
CA GLY A 448 -4.91 11.67 -2.91
C GLY A 448 -5.15 13.17 -3.09
N GLY A 449 -4.70 13.96 -2.12
CA GLY A 449 -4.97 15.41 -2.13
C GLY A 449 -4.39 16.14 -3.35
N ALA A 450 -3.24 15.69 -3.85
CA ALA A 450 -2.54 16.30 -4.97
C ALA A 450 -2.68 15.52 -6.30
N GLY A 451 -3.26 14.32 -6.31
CA GLY A 451 -3.38 13.53 -7.54
C GLY A 451 -4.15 14.25 -8.65
N PRO A 452 -5.40 14.71 -8.41
CA PRO A 452 -6.19 15.43 -9.41
C PRO A 452 -5.55 16.75 -9.90
N VAL A 453 -4.65 17.35 -9.13
CA VAL A 453 -3.91 18.57 -9.51
C VAL A 453 -2.93 18.28 -10.65
N HIS A 454 -2.31 17.10 -10.63
CA HIS A 454 -1.27 16.69 -11.58
C HIS A 454 -1.75 15.71 -12.65
N ALA A 455 -2.97 15.16 -12.51
CA ALA A 455 -3.49 14.07 -13.33
C ALA A 455 -3.43 14.34 -14.83
N VAL A 456 -3.86 15.52 -15.29
CA VAL A 456 -3.88 15.84 -16.73
C VAL A 456 -2.46 15.91 -17.31
N ARG A 457 -1.51 16.52 -16.59
CA ARG A 457 -0.11 16.61 -17.03
C ARG A 457 0.53 15.23 -17.11
N LEU A 458 0.30 14.39 -16.11
CA LEU A 458 0.80 13.03 -16.06
C LEU A 458 0.19 12.14 -17.16
N ALA A 459 -1.13 12.22 -17.35
CA ALA A 459 -1.81 11.49 -18.42
C ALA A 459 -1.28 11.90 -19.80
N ARG A 460 -1.06 13.20 -20.04
CA ARG A 460 -0.47 13.71 -21.28
C ARG A 460 0.94 13.18 -21.53
N GLU A 461 1.79 13.18 -20.51
CA GLU A 461 3.17 12.64 -20.57
C GLU A 461 3.20 11.14 -20.91
N LEU A 462 2.17 10.40 -20.52
CA LEU A 462 2.03 8.97 -20.78
C LEU A 462 1.17 8.64 -22.01
N GLY A 463 0.58 9.66 -22.67
CA GLY A 463 -0.33 9.47 -23.81
C GLY A 463 -1.68 8.84 -23.43
N MET A 464 -2.06 8.89 -22.16
CA MET A 464 -3.33 8.36 -21.65
C MET A 464 -4.48 9.28 -22.02
N LYS A 465 -5.60 8.71 -22.46
CA LYS A 465 -6.74 9.47 -23.01
C LYS A 465 -7.82 9.81 -21.98
N ARG A 466 -7.92 9.00 -20.92
CA ARG A 466 -8.99 9.07 -19.94
C ARG A 466 -8.42 9.13 -18.53
N ILE A 467 -8.99 10.00 -17.72
CA ILE A 467 -8.69 10.13 -16.30
C ILE A 467 -10.02 10.01 -15.55
N VAL A 468 -9.99 9.30 -14.43
CA VAL A 468 -11.12 9.20 -13.50
C VAL A 468 -10.69 9.88 -12.21
N VAL A 469 -11.39 10.94 -11.81
CA VAL A 469 -11.24 11.54 -10.49
C VAL A 469 -12.45 11.15 -9.65
N PRO A 470 -12.29 10.31 -8.61
CA PRO A 470 -13.39 9.93 -7.74
C PRO A 470 -14.06 11.14 -7.07
N LYS A 471 -15.30 10.98 -6.57
CA LYS A 471 -16.02 12.05 -5.88
C LYS A 471 -15.20 12.71 -4.76
N THR A 472 -14.53 11.90 -3.94
CA THR A 472 -13.75 12.32 -2.77
C THR A 472 -12.34 11.73 -2.86
N PRO A 473 -11.50 12.24 -3.77
CA PRO A 473 -10.20 11.66 -4.08
C PRO A 473 -9.21 11.77 -2.93
N GLY A 474 -9.30 12.82 -2.11
CA GLY A 474 -8.38 13.06 -1.01
C GLY A 474 -8.62 12.19 0.22
N VAL A 475 -9.67 11.36 0.24
CA VAL A 475 -9.93 10.37 1.31
C VAL A 475 -10.22 8.96 0.74
N LEU A 476 -9.83 8.70 -0.51
CA LEU A 476 -10.19 7.47 -1.20
C LEU A 476 -9.67 6.21 -0.48
N CYS A 477 -8.49 6.27 0.14
CA CYS A 477 -7.93 5.18 0.95
C CYS A 477 -8.81 4.86 2.17
N ALA A 478 -9.35 5.88 2.83
CA ALA A 478 -10.29 5.71 3.94
C ALA A 478 -11.62 5.10 3.45
N LEU A 479 -12.10 5.47 2.26
CA LEU A 479 -13.28 4.84 1.66
C LEU A 479 -13.03 3.38 1.26
N GLY A 480 -11.83 3.07 0.75
CA GLY A 480 -11.44 1.71 0.37
C GLY A 480 -11.55 0.71 1.52
N LEU A 481 -11.29 1.13 2.76
CA LEU A 481 -11.50 0.33 3.97
C LEU A 481 -12.93 -0.19 4.13
N LEU A 482 -13.91 0.56 3.62
CA LEU A 482 -15.34 0.23 3.69
C LEU A 482 -15.79 -0.71 2.56
N MET A 483 -14.91 -0.96 1.59
CA MET A 483 -15.13 -1.80 0.40
C MET A 483 -14.24 -3.04 0.39
N THR A 484 -13.41 -3.22 1.42
CA THR A 484 -12.40 -4.28 1.49
C THR A 484 -12.94 -5.52 2.19
N ASP A 485 -12.68 -6.69 1.60
CA ASP A 485 -13.04 -7.98 2.22
C ASP A 485 -12.01 -8.38 3.27
N LEU A 486 -12.45 -9.18 4.25
CA LEU A 486 -11.53 -9.92 5.11
C LEU A 486 -10.74 -10.88 4.24
N ARG A 487 -9.41 -10.90 4.39
CA ARG A 487 -8.56 -11.75 3.55
C ARG A 487 -7.41 -12.30 4.37
N THR A 488 -7.04 -13.54 4.10
CA THR A 488 -5.74 -14.07 4.52
C THR A 488 -5.22 -15.03 3.46
N ASP A 489 -3.90 -15.14 3.39
CA ASP A 489 -3.20 -15.98 2.44
C ASP A 489 -2.47 -17.09 3.20
N PHE A 490 -2.55 -18.31 2.69
CA PHE A 490 -1.85 -19.49 3.16
C PHE A 490 -0.97 -20.05 2.04
N SER A 491 0.14 -20.65 2.41
CA SER A 491 1.07 -21.25 1.46
C SER A 491 1.74 -22.50 2.02
N ALA A 492 2.07 -23.42 1.13
CA ALA A 492 2.95 -24.55 1.41
C ALA A 492 3.93 -24.70 0.25
N THR A 493 5.23 -24.68 0.55
CA THR A 493 6.26 -24.95 -0.47
C THR A 493 6.64 -26.41 -0.47
N VAL A 494 6.39 -27.09 -1.59
CA VAL A 494 6.90 -28.44 -1.86
C VAL A 494 7.19 -28.53 -3.35
N LEU A 495 8.40 -28.98 -3.72
CA LEU A 495 8.80 -29.07 -5.12
C LEU A 495 8.25 -30.33 -5.76
N HIS A 496 7.40 -30.18 -6.78
CA HIS A 496 6.88 -31.27 -7.58
C HIS A 496 7.12 -31.01 -9.07
N ARG A 497 7.36 -32.07 -9.82
CA ARG A 497 7.34 -32.03 -11.28
C ARG A 497 5.92 -32.30 -11.76
N LEU A 498 5.35 -31.40 -12.57
CA LEU A 498 3.96 -31.49 -13.02
C LEU A 498 3.69 -32.78 -13.80
N ASP A 499 4.69 -33.30 -14.52
CA ASP A 499 4.63 -34.54 -15.31
C ASP A 499 4.81 -35.83 -14.47
N GLN A 500 5.11 -35.72 -13.17
CA GLN A 500 5.42 -36.86 -12.31
C GLN A 500 4.55 -36.93 -11.04
N VAL A 501 3.89 -35.85 -10.68
CA VAL A 501 3.09 -35.76 -9.45
C VAL A 501 1.69 -36.34 -9.66
N ALA A 502 1.22 -37.10 -8.69
CA ALA A 502 -0.16 -37.59 -8.68
C ALA A 502 -1.14 -36.50 -8.22
N SER A 503 -2.34 -36.45 -8.83
CA SER A 503 -3.41 -35.54 -8.42
C SER A 503 -3.74 -35.62 -6.94
N GLY A 504 -3.80 -36.83 -6.38
CA GLY A 504 -4.06 -37.06 -4.96
C GLY A 504 -3.06 -36.37 -4.02
N THR A 505 -1.77 -36.29 -4.42
CA THR A 505 -0.74 -35.60 -3.63
C THR A 505 -1.02 -34.10 -3.55
N ILE A 506 -1.41 -33.48 -4.67
CA ILE A 506 -1.73 -32.05 -4.70
C ILE A 506 -3.06 -31.78 -4.00
N SER A 507 -4.05 -32.67 -4.13
CA SER A 507 -5.29 -32.60 -3.35
C SER A 507 -5.02 -32.55 -1.86
N THR A 508 -4.20 -33.47 -1.33
CA THR A 508 -3.84 -33.49 0.11
C THR A 508 -3.17 -32.20 0.57
N LEU A 509 -2.31 -31.58 -0.26
CA LEU A 509 -1.69 -30.29 0.06
C LEU A 509 -2.75 -29.18 0.19
N TYR A 510 -3.68 -29.08 -0.76
CA TYR A 510 -4.76 -28.10 -0.69
C TYR A 510 -5.79 -28.40 0.41
N ASP A 511 -6.02 -29.67 0.75
CA ASP A 511 -6.88 -30.04 1.89
C ASP A 511 -6.27 -29.51 3.20
N GLY A 512 -4.95 -29.63 3.35
CA GLY A 512 -4.21 -29.06 4.48
C GLY A 512 -4.30 -27.52 4.55
N LEU A 513 -4.18 -26.83 3.42
CA LEU A 513 -4.37 -25.38 3.35
C LEU A 513 -5.83 -24.99 3.62
N SER A 514 -6.79 -25.78 3.13
CA SER A 514 -8.23 -25.54 3.33
C SER A 514 -8.63 -25.72 4.80
N ALA A 515 -8.00 -26.67 5.51
CA ALA A 515 -8.19 -26.82 6.95
C ALA A 515 -7.73 -25.58 7.73
N GLN A 516 -6.59 -24.99 7.35
CA GLN A 516 -6.10 -23.74 7.94
C GLN A 516 -7.05 -22.56 7.64
N ALA A 517 -7.54 -22.45 6.40
CA ALA A 517 -8.53 -21.45 6.02
C ALA A 517 -9.83 -21.60 6.80
N ASN A 518 -10.33 -22.82 6.99
CA ASN A 518 -11.51 -23.09 7.79
C ASN A 518 -11.32 -22.68 9.25
N ALA A 519 -10.19 -23.00 9.86
CA ALA A 519 -9.88 -22.55 11.23
C ALA A 519 -9.86 -21.02 11.34
N TRP A 520 -9.34 -20.33 10.32
CA TRP A 520 -9.39 -18.87 10.25
C TRP A 520 -10.82 -18.33 10.11
N PHE A 521 -11.62 -18.89 9.20
CA PHE A 521 -13.02 -18.50 9.03
C PHE A 521 -13.83 -18.62 10.33
N GLU A 522 -13.61 -19.68 11.10
CA GLU A 522 -14.26 -19.85 12.41
C GLU A 522 -13.78 -18.80 13.43
N ARG A 523 -12.46 -18.53 13.48
CA ARG A 523 -11.88 -17.53 14.40
C ARG A 523 -12.41 -16.13 14.13
N GLU A 524 -12.48 -15.73 12.86
CA GLU A 524 -13.01 -14.43 12.43
C GLU A 524 -14.55 -14.41 12.38
N LYS A 525 -15.22 -15.52 12.72
CA LYS A 525 -16.69 -15.67 12.75
C LYS A 525 -17.36 -15.38 11.40
N ILE A 526 -16.73 -15.76 10.30
CA ILE A 526 -17.23 -15.54 8.95
C ILE A 526 -18.31 -16.59 8.61
N ALA A 527 -19.50 -16.13 8.23
CA ALA A 527 -20.62 -17.01 7.89
C ALA A 527 -20.30 -17.89 6.66
N PRO A 528 -20.74 -19.17 6.59
CA PRO A 528 -20.43 -20.07 5.48
C PRO A 528 -20.75 -19.52 4.08
N ALA A 529 -21.86 -18.78 3.93
CA ALA A 529 -22.27 -18.18 2.66
C ALA A 529 -21.34 -17.03 2.20
N ALA A 530 -20.53 -16.48 3.10
CA ALA A 530 -19.59 -15.39 2.83
C ALA A 530 -18.15 -15.89 2.63
N ARG A 531 -17.90 -17.21 2.68
CA ARG A 531 -16.55 -17.79 2.55
C ARG A 531 -16.22 -18.02 1.08
N VAL A 532 -15.14 -17.42 0.62
CA VAL A 532 -14.59 -17.61 -0.72
C VAL A 532 -13.15 -18.10 -0.62
N VAL A 533 -12.79 -19.08 -1.43
CA VAL A 533 -11.44 -19.64 -1.48
C VAL A 533 -10.94 -19.64 -2.91
N THR A 534 -9.75 -19.08 -3.13
CA THR A 534 -9.06 -19.10 -4.42
C THR A 534 -7.75 -19.86 -4.30
N ARG A 535 -7.46 -20.73 -5.28
CA ARG A 535 -6.26 -21.56 -5.31
C ARG A 535 -5.33 -21.12 -6.42
N THR A 536 -4.06 -20.94 -6.10
CA THR A 536 -3.00 -20.67 -7.09
C THR A 536 -1.78 -21.54 -6.81
N VAL A 537 -0.93 -21.74 -7.81
CA VAL A 537 0.34 -22.45 -7.68
C VAL A 537 1.43 -21.68 -8.41
N ASP A 538 2.56 -21.51 -7.74
CA ASP A 538 3.76 -20.92 -8.31
C ASP A 538 4.47 -21.96 -9.17
N CYS A 539 4.59 -21.68 -10.47
CA CYS A 539 5.17 -22.56 -11.48
C CYS A 539 6.48 -21.99 -12.04
N ARG A 540 7.39 -22.86 -12.46
CA ARG A 540 8.60 -22.48 -13.22
C ARG A 540 9.04 -23.63 -14.12
N TYR A 541 9.89 -23.39 -15.12
CA TYR A 541 10.58 -24.49 -15.78
C TYR A 541 11.68 -25.07 -14.87
N ALA A 542 11.97 -26.36 -14.99
CA ALA A 542 13.06 -26.97 -14.24
C ALA A 542 14.40 -26.25 -14.50
N GLY A 543 15.14 -25.99 -13.43
CA GLY A 543 16.40 -25.24 -13.49
C GLY A 543 16.25 -23.72 -13.49
N GLN A 544 15.03 -23.17 -13.65
CA GLN A 544 14.78 -21.75 -13.44
C GLN A 544 14.73 -21.39 -11.95
N ASN A 545 15.01 -20.11 -11.66
CA ASN A 545 15.02 -19.55 -10.31
C ASN A 545 13.83 -18.63 -10.01
N TYR A 546 12.96 -18.36 -10.98
CA TYR A 546 11.82 -17.45 -10.83
C TYR A 546 10.52 -18.15 -11.14
N GLU A 547 9.49 -17.81 -10.37
CA GLU A 547 8.19 -18.43 -10.44
C GLU A 547 7.13 -17.49 -11.01
N ILE A 548 6.15 -18.06 -11.70
CA ILE A 548 4.95 -17.40 -12.19
C ILE A 548 3.76 -18.02 -11.46
N ALA A 549 2.98 -17.20 -10.76
CA ALA A 549 1.75 -17.65 -10.10
C ALA A 549 0.67 -17.95 -11.15
N VAL A 550 0.08 -19.14 -11.07
CA VAL A 550 -0.95 -19.62 -11.99
C VAL A 550 -2.19 -20.01 -11.20
N ALA A 551 -3.36 -19.53 -11.64
CA ALA A 551 -4.63 -19.91 -11.03
C ALA A 551 -4.93 -21.40 -11.29
N LEU A 552 -5.33 -22.12 -10.24
CA LEU A 552 -5.90 -23.45 -10.39
C LEU A 552 -7.37 -23.33 -10.80
N PRO A 553 -7.84 -24.16 -11.75
CA PRO A 553 -9.27 -24.33 -11.99
C PRO A 553 -10.06 -24.66 -10.72
N GLU A 554 -11.32 -24.24 -10.67
CA GLU A 554 -12.25 -24.64 -9.61
C GLU A 554 -12.57 -26.14 -9.68
N GLY A 555 -13.04 -26.72 -8.56
CA GLY A 555 -13.42 -28.13 -8.47
C GLY A 555 -12.27 -29.09 -8.09
N PRO A 556 -12.45 -30.40 -8.33
CA PRO A 556 -11.47 -31.42 -7.95
C PRO A 556 -10.20 -31.35 -8.80
N ILE A 557 -9.08 -31.77 -8.21
CA ILE A 557 -7.78 -31.80 -8.90
C ILE A 557 -7.69 -33.09 -9.71
N THR A 558 -7.56 -32.94 -11.02
CA THR A 558 -7.54 -34.03 -12.01
C THR A 558 -6.42 -33.82 -13.02
N GLU A 559 -6.24 -34.75 -13.96
CA GLU A 559 -5.29 -34.58 -15.07
C GLU A 559 -5.63 -33.36 -15.94
N GLU A 560 -6.92 -33.04 -16.09
CA GLU A 560 -7.38 -31.85 -16.79
C GLU A 560 -6.91 -30.57 -16.09
N THR A 561 -6.93 -30.55 -14.75
CA THR A 561 -6.38 -29.46 -13.95
C THR A 561 -4.90 -29.22 -14.29
N PHE A 562 -4.11 -30.28 -14.46
CA PHE A 562 -2.69 -30.18 -14.78
C PHE A 562 -2.46 -29.63 -16.19
N ARG A 563 -3.25 -30.07 -17.17
CA ARG A 563 -3.22 -29.53 -18.53
C ARG A 563 -3.46 -28.01 -18.52
N LEU A 564 -4.54 -27.57 -17.85
CA LEU A 564 -4.88 -26.15 -17.76
C LEU A 564 -3.83 -25.33 -17.01
N VAL A 565 -3.23 -25.86 -15.94
CA VAL A 565 -2.13 -25.19 -15.23
C VAL A 565 -0.92 -25.00 -16.16
N LYS A 566 -0.56 -26.02 -16.94
CA LYS A 566 0.53 -25.93 -17.91
C LYS A 566 0.25 -24.87 -18.99
N GLU A 567 -0.92 -24.89 -19.59
CA GLU A 567 -1.31 -23.93 -20.64
C GLU A 567 -1.28 -22.49 -20.12
N ARG A 568 -1.85 -22.26 -18.92
CA ARG A 568 -1.85 -20.93 -18.26
C ARG A 568 -0.43 -20.47 -17.92
N PHE A 569 0.43 -21.37 -17.46
CA PHE A 569 1.84 -21.07 -17.20
C PHE A 569 2.56 -20.64 -18.48
N GLU A 570 2.42 -21.41 -19.57
CA GLU A 570 3.04 -21.13 -20.86
C GLU A 570 2.56 -19.79 -21.45
N GLN A 571 1.26 -19.49 -21.34
CA GLN A 571 0.69 -18.21 -21.76
C GLN A 571 1.30 -17.04 -20.96
N ALA A 572 1.32 -17.15 -19.63
CA ALA A 572 1.88 -16.11 -18.77
C ALA A 572 3.39 -15.92 -18.99
N HIS A 573 4.14 -17.01 -19.21
CA HIS A 573 5.56 -16.94 -19.54
C HIS A 573 5.81 -16.24 -20.88
N ARG A 574 4.98 -16.53 -21.91
CA ARG A 574 5.06 -15.86 -23.20
C ARG A 574 4.73 -14.37 -23.10
N GLN A 575 3.76 -13.99 -22.29
CA GLN A 575 3.42 -12.58 -22.06
C GLN A 575 4.56 -11.83 -21.37
N LEU A 576 5.18 -12.42 -20.34
CA LEU A 576 6.25 -11.76 -19.56
C LEU A 576 7.60 -11.72 -20.29
N TYR A 577 7.95 -12.78 -21.01
CA TYR A 577 9.30 -12.95 -21.56
C TYR A 577 9.35 -13.03 -23.10
N GLY A 578 8.21 -13.14 -23.78
CA GLY A 578 8.12 -13.23 -25.24
C GLY A 578 8.29 -14.65 -25.82
N PHE A 579 8.55 -15.67 -25.01
CA PHE A 579 8.77 -17.05 -25.46
C PHE A 579 8.26 -18.09 -24.45
N ILE A 580 8.32 -19.38 -24.80
CA ILE A 580 8.14 -20.54 -23.90
C ILE A 580 9.36 -21.47 -24.03
N ALA A 581 9.71 -22.22 -23.00
CA ALA A 581 10.81 -23.19 -23.05
C ALA A 581 10.26 -24.57 -23.47
N GLU A 582 10.13 -24.77 -24.78
CA GLU A 582 9.56 -26.02 -25.33
C GLU A 582 10.33 -27.26 -24.86
N GLY A 583 9.59 -28.28 -24.41
CA GLY A 583 10.17 -29.55 -23.95
C GLY A 583 10.68 -29.55 -22.51
N GLU A 584 10.85 -28.37 -21.88
CA GLU A 584 11.27 -28.30 -20.48
C GLU A 584 10.12 -28.62 -19.52
N PRO A 585 10.35 -29.46 -18.48
CA PRO A 585 9.29 -29.83 -17.56
C PRO A 585 8.94 -28.67 -16.63
N VAL A 586 7.63 -28.48 -16.41
CA VAL A 586 7.10 -27.51 -15.45
C VAL A 586 7.24 -28.08 -14.02
N GLN A 587 7.80 -27.26 -13.12
CA GLN A 587 7.87 -27.51 -11.69
C GLN A 587 6.82 -26.67 -10.96
N LEU A 588 6.06 -27.32 -10.08
CA LEU A 588 5.22 -26.70 -9.07
C LEU A 588 6.07 -26.47 -7.82
N VAL A 589 6.04 -25.25 -7.29
CA VAL A 589 6.96 -24.82 -6.23
C VAL A 589 6.21 -24.51 -4.93
N THR A 590 5.29 -23.55 -4.99
CA THR A 590 4.53 -23.10 -3.81
C THR A 590 3.06 -23.16 -4.13
N TYR A 591 2.33 -23.93 -3.34
CA TYR A 591 0.87 -24.03 -3.38
C TYR A 591 0.29 -22.95 -2.49
N ARG A 592 -0.64 -22.17 -3.01
CA ARG A 592 -1.20 -21.01 -2.33
C ARG A 592 -2.72 -21.07 -2.29
N LEU A 593 -3.28 -20.66 -1.17
CA LEU A 593 -4.71 -20.58 -0.95
C LEU A 593 -5.03 -19.22 -0.34
N VAL A 594 -5.87 -18.44 -1.02
CA VAL A 594 -6.42 -17.19 -0.51
C VAL A 594 -7.80 -17.48 0.05
N ALA A 595 -8.01 -17.17 1.33
CA ALA A 595 -9.30 -17.25 1.99
C ALA A 595 -9.84 -15.83 2.16
N SER A 596 -11.06 -15.60 1.71
CA SER A 596 -11.73 -14.32 1.77
C SER A 596 -13.09 -14.44 2.44
N GLY A 597 -13.35 -13.58 3.43
CA GLY A 597 -14.66 -13.35 4.00
C GLY A 597 -15.30 -12.16 3.30
N VAL A 598 -16.28 -12.42 2.44
CA VAL A 598 -17.04 -11.38 1.74
C VAL A 598 -17.86 -10.63 2.78
N VAL A 599 -17.52 -9.35 2.97
CA VAL A 599 -18.31 -8.47 3.85
C VAL A 599 -19.39 -7.79 3.01
N GLU A 600 -20.50 -7.43 3.64
CA GLU A 600 -21.39 -6.44 3.04
C GLU A 600 -20.56 -5.17 2.84
N LYS A 601 -20.47 -4.62 1.64
CA LYS A 601 -19.61 -3.47 1.30
C LYS A 601 -20.45 -2.19 1.26
N ALA A 602 -19.80 -1.04 1.44
CA ALA A 602 -20.41 0.25 1.12
C ALA A 602 -20.92 0.24 -0.34
N ALA A 603 -22.24 0.23 -0.52
CA ALA A 603 -22.89 0.09 -1.82
C ALA A 603 -23.36 1.46 -2.32
N PHE A 604 -22.71 1.94 -3.37
CA PHE A 604 -23.07 3.20 -3.99
C PHE A 604 -24.23 2.99 -4.98
N LYS A 605 -25.23 3.84 -4.90
CA LYS A 605 -26.37 3.84 -5.82
C LYS A 605 -26.10 4.82 -6.95
N ALA A 606 -26.28 4.37 -8.19
CA ALA A 606 -26.25 5.24 -9.36
C ALA A 606 -27.37 6.28 -9.24
N ARG A 607 -27.05 7.54 -9.55
CA ARG A 607 -27.98 8.66 -9.56
C ARG A 607 -28.51 8.90 -10.97
N GLU A 608 -29.70 9.49 -11.06
CA GLU A 608 -30.23 9.95 -12.34
C GLU A 608 -29.42 11.11 -12.89
N MET A 609 -29.27 11.16 -14.22
CA MET A 609 -28.55 12.23 -14.90
C MET A 609 -29.40 13.51 -14.92
N GLU A 610 -28.84 14.62 -14.48
CA GLU A 610 -29.52 15.92 -14.33
C GLU A 610 -29.17 16.92 -15.45
N GLY A 611 -28.58 16.43 -16.54
CA GLY A 611 -28.24 17.21 -17.74
C GLY A 611 -26.84 17.84 -17.70
N GLU A 612 -26.45 18.44 -18.82
CA GLU A 612 -25.08 18.91 -19.08
C GLU A 612 -24.73 20.25 -18.41
N ASP A 613 -25.74 21.04 -18.00
CA ASP A 613 -25.54 22.39 -17.47
C ASP A 613 -24.85 22.39 -16.09
N SER A 614 -23.63 22.92 -16.06
CA SER A 614 -22.81 23.09 -14.85
C SER A 614 -22.81 24.52 -14.29
N SER A 615 -23.64 25.43 -14.83
CA SER A 615 -23.62 26.87 -14.49
C SER A 615 -23.87 27.16 -13.01
N ALA A 616 -24.73 26.38 -12.35
CA ALA A 616 -25.06 26.51 -10.94
C ALA A 616 -23.86 26.23 -10.01
N ALA A 617 -22.85 25.51 -10.50
CA ALA A 617 -21.65 25.19 -9.75
C ALA A 617 -20.53 26.24 -9.91
N ILE A 618 -20.69 27.23 -10.79
CA ILE A 618 -19.67 28.27 -11.00
C ILE A 618 -19.54 29.13 -9.73
N SER A 619 -18.34 29.15 -9.16
CA SER A 619 -18.02 29.90 -7.94
C SER A 619 -17.20 31.17 -8.20
N GLY A 620 -16.63 31.31 -9.40
CA GLY A 620 -15.85 32.48 -9.77
C GLY A 620 -14.96 32.27 -10.99
N LYS A 621 -13.95 33.13 -11.13
CA LYS A 621 -12.89 33.03 -12.15
C LYS A 621 -11.55 33.38 -11.53
N ARG A 622 -10.48 32.75 -12.01
CA ARG A 622 -9.09 33.02 -11.61
C ARG A 622 -8.17 32.94 -12.82
N ASP A 623 -7.22 33.86 -12.91
CA ASP A 623 -6.13 33.73 -13.88
C ASP A 623 -5.14 32.69 -13.38
N VAL A 624 -4.93 31.63 -14.18
CA VAL A 624 -4.05 30.52 -13.86
C VAL A 624 -2.97 30.42 -14.92
N TRP A 625 -1.72 30.27 -14.51
CA TRP A 625 -0.63 30.06 -15.46
C TRP A 625 -0.66 28.63 -16.00
N MET A 626 -0.92 28.50 -17.30
CA MET A 626 -0.97 27.22 -18.02
C MET A 626 0.03 27.28 -19.18
N ALA A 627 1.13 26.53 -19.08
CA ALA A 627 2.18 26.53 -20.11
C ALA A 627 1.63 26.10 -21.48
N GLU A 628 0.73 25.10 -21.53
CA GLU A 628 0.03 24.70 -22.75
C GLU A 628 -0.85 25.78 -23.39
N ALA A 629 -1.27 26.78 -22.61
CA ALA A 629 -2.07 27.91 -23.09
C ALA A 629 -1.22 29.15 -23.40
N GLY A 630 0.11 29.07 -23.23
CA GLY A 630 1.04 30.17 -23.47
C GLY A 630 1.13 31.20 -22.34
N GLY A 631 0.56 30.95 -21.16
CA GLY A 631 0.68 31.83 -20.00
C GLY A 631 -0.57 31.89 -19.10
N PHE A 632 -0.81 33.05 -18.49
CA PHE A 632 -2.00 33.27 -17.67
C PHE A 632 -3.27 33.19 -18.52
N THR A 633 -4.19 32.31 -18.11
CA THR A 633 -5.45 32.05 -18.77
C THR A 633 -6.57 32.15 -17.74
N ALA A 634 -7.66 32.85 -18.08
CA ALA A 634 -8.83 32.96 -17.22
C ALA A 634 -9.54 31.59 -17.13
N ALA A 635 -9.40 30.93 -16.00
CA ALA A 635 -10.06 29.66 -15.70
C ALA A 635 -11.37 29.89 -14.93
N THR A 636 -12.43 29.18 -15.32
CA THR A 636 -13.69 29.18 -14.55
C THR A 636 -13.53 28.30 -13.32
N LEU A 637 -13.90 28.82 -12.15
CA LEU A 637 -13.88 28.07 -10.90
C LEU A 637 -15.24 27.40 -10.70
N TYR A 638 -15.22 26.12 -10.33
CA TYR A 638 -16.40 25.34 -10.01
C TYR A 638 -16.29 24.82 -8.58
N ASN A 639 -17.37 24.95 -7.80
CA ASN A 639 -17.53 24.24 -6.55
C ASN A 639 -17.98 22.81 -6.82
N ARG A 640 -17.15 21.84 -6.46
CA ARG A 640 -17.39 20.42 -6.70
C ARG A 640 -18.70 19.90 -6.11
N ASP A 641 -19.10 20.41 -4.95
CA ASP A 641 -20.28 19.94 -4.20
C ASP A 641 -21.60 20.29 -4.91
N LEU A 642 -21.56 21.29 -5.80
CA LEU A 642 -22.71 21.74 -6.57
C LEU A 642 -22.82 21.06 -7.95
N LEU A 643 -21.79 20.32 -8.37
CA LEU A 643 -21.82 19.57 -9.62
C LEU A 643 -22.68 18.32 -9.50
N LYS A 644 -23.59 18.16 -10.46
CA LYS A 644 -24.60 17.10 -10.51
C LYS A 644 -24.28 16.04 -11.58
N PRO A 645 -24.85 14.82 -11.48
CA PRO A 645 -24.67 13.80 -12.51
C PRO A 645 -25.06 14.33 -13.89
N GLY A 646 -24.23 14.07 -14.89
CA GLY A 646 -24.39 14.54 -16.27
C GLY A 646 -23.78 15.90 -16.57
N ASN A 647 -23.43 16.71 -15.57
CA ASN A 647 -22.84 18.02 -15.81
C ASN A 647 -21.53 17.91 -16.59
N VAL A 648 -21.32 18.85 -17.52
CA VAL A 648 -20.13 18.94 -18.35
C VAL A 648 -19.37 20.22 -18.01
N VAL A 649 -18.07 20.08 -17.78
CA VAL A 649 -17.14 21.18 -17.47
C VAL A 649 -16.03 21.19 -18.52
N ALA A 650 -16.00 22.24 -19.35
CA ALA A 650 -14.95 22.43 -20.35
C ALA A 650 -13.81 23.28 -19.77
N GLY A 651 -12.56 22.86 -20.03
CA GLY A 651 -11.37 23.65 -19.71
C GLY A 651 -11.23 24.90 -20.61
N PRO A 652 -10.57 25.98 -20.15
CA PRO A 652 -9.82 26.11 -18.90
C PRO A 652 -10.72 26.24 -17.67
N ALA A 653 -10.57 25.32 -16.70
CA ALA A 653 -11.38 25.29 -15.49
C ALA A 653 -10.60 24.72 -14.30
N ILE A 654 -11.00 25.12 -13.10
CA ILE A 654 -10.54 24.57 -11.82
C ILE A 654 -11.78 24.11 -11.06
N ILE A 655 -11.81 22.84 -10.66
CA ILE A 655 -12.87 22.28 -9.83
C ILE A 655 -12.32 22.10 -8.43
N ASP A 656 -12.75 22.97 -7.50
CA ASP A 656 -12.27 22.99 -6.12
C ASP A 656 -13.23 22.23 -5.19
N GLN A 657 -12.64 21.45 -4.29
CA GLN A 657 -13.31 20.74 -3.19
C GLN A 657 -12.44 20.78 -1.92
N MET A 658 -13.00 20.34 -0.80
CA MET A 658 -12.30 20.39 0.49
C MET A 658 -11.03 19.52 0.50
N ASP A 659 -11.04 18.37 -0.16
CA ASP A 659 -9.99 17.37 -0.08
C ASP A 659 -9.01 17.37 -1.25
N SER A 660 -9.28 18.12 -2.34
CA SER A 660 -8.42 18.23 -3.53
C SER A 660 -8.84 19.37 -4.49
N THR A 661 -8.06 19.57 -5.56
CA THR A 661 -8.38 20.46 -6.68
C THR A 661 -8.14 19.71 -7.99
N THR A 662 -9.11 19.74 -8.91
CA THR A 662 -8.94 19.19 -10.27
C THR A 662 -8.68 20.32 -11.27
N VAL A 663 -7.59 20.20 -12.04
CA VAL A 663 -7.19 21.19 -13.03
C VAL A 663 -7.53 20.70 -14.43
N LEU A 664 -8.31 21.48 -15.19
CA LEU A 664 -8.68 21.19 -16.58
C LEU A 664 -8.07 22.27 -17.49
N PRO A 665 -6.97 21.98 -18.19
CA PRO A 665 -6.40 22.86 -19.21
C PRO A 665 -7.35 23.04 -20.42
N PRO A 666 -7.10 24.02 -21.30
CA PRO A 666 -7.81 24.13 -22.57
C PRO A 666 -7.77 22.82 -23.37
N GLY A 667 -8.90 22.45 -23.97
CA GLY A 667 -9.02 21.23 -24.78
C GLY A 667 -9.40 19.97 -24.00
N TYR A 668 -9.49 20.04 -22.68
CA TYR A 668 -10.01 18.96 -21.83
C TYR A 668 -11.46 19.23 -21.41
N VAL A 669 -12.21 18.15 -21.23
CA VAL A 669 -13.60 18.18 -20.75
C VAL A 669 -13.75 17.16 -19.63
N ALA A 670 -14.43 17.55 -18.55
CA ALA A 670 -14.86 16.64 -17.49
C ALA A 670 -16.37 16.44 -17.55
N THR A 671 -16.81 15.19 -17.47
CA THR A 671 -18.22 14.81 -17.33
C THR A 671 -18.43 14.17 -15.97
N VAL A 672 -19.48 14.58 -15.26
CA VAL A 672 -19.87 13.96 -13.98
C VAL A 672 -20.70 12.70 -14.28
N ASP A 673 -20.24 11.53 -13.84
CA ASP A 673 -21.00 10.29 -14.03
C ASP A 673 -22.14 10.11 -13.01
N ALA A 674 -22.87 8.99 -13.10
CA ALA A 674 -23.97 8.65 -12.20
C ALA A 674 -23.54 8.41 -10.73
N TYR A 675 -22.25 8.19 -10.48
CA TYR A 675 -21.66 7.97 -9.17
C TYR A 675 -20.93 9.21 -8.65
N LEU A 676 -21.04 10.34 -9.36
CA LEU A 676 -20.32 11.58 -9.09
C LEU A 676 -18.80 11.41 -9.18
N ASN A 677 -18.27 10.56 -10.06
CA ASN A 677 -16.88 10.64 -10.50
C ASN A 677 -16.77 11.69 -11.62
N LEU A 678 -15.62 12.34 -11.75
CA LEU A 678 -15.29 13.13 -12.95
C LEU A 678 -14.56 12.23 -13.93
N ILE A 679 -15.14 12.06 -15.12
CA ILE A 679 -14.49 11.43 -16.27
C ILE A 679 -13.90 12.54 -17.11
N VAL A 680 -12.57 12.65 -17.11
CA VAL A 680 -11.83 13.69 -17.84
C VAL A 680 -11.22 13.10 -19.09
N GLU A 681 -11.46 13.74 -20.22
CA GLU A 681 -10.95 13.35 -21.54
C GLU A 681 -10.33 14.55 -22.24
N GLY A 682 -9.21 14.33 -22.91
CA GLY A 682 -8.57 15.32 -23.79
C GLY A 682 -9.03 15.14 -25.24
N LYS A 683 -9.12 16.25 -25.98
CA LYS A 683 -9.32 16.22 -27.45
C LYS A 683 -8.12 15.69 -28.23
#